data_AF-A0A433DH21-F1
#
_entry.id   AF-A0A433DH21-F1
#
_cell.length_a   1.000
_cell.length_b   1.000
_cell.length_c   1.000
_cell.angle_alpha   90.00
_cell.angle_beta   90.00
_cell.angle_gamma   90.00
#
_symmetry.space_group_name_H-M   'P 1'
#
loop_
_entity.id
_entity.type
_entity.pdbx_description
1 polymer ?
#
loop_
_entity_poly.entity_id
_entity_poly.type
_entity_poly.pdbx_seq_one_letter_code
_entity_poly.pdbx_strand_id
1 'polypeptide(L)'
;MNLSFNPRHPPYAEVAVLIKASGPDALKTLRLTPVADHPTTTLTPAAAAAAAAKNPAKLTGSVAVLRYLARLAPHPSPLYDEHTLTSHRHTSETDSLLDLLRQHPFTAHHLATLTQTVHARHPQFLVDHAKLLLADYAAWGFLRVHPSKDTATWVAKMDALPECAEAVRVVDAAIAAPPLQTPSVVEVKEIPRISGTNPDENVLDAFRNLIADQIARLAGSDPVFVTSLIEAPRTPDHGDFAIAVPRMRVKGNPAVLAKEYTEKFIPNQYILSASSIGPFMNFKISHSLLNRLLLALISSQKEAFGTNTSGAGKTVVVEYSSPNIAKPFHAGHLRSTIIGNFINNVHVANGWKTITMNYLGDWGKQYAVGYNKYGKEDELEKDPTKHLYDVYVQINADAEADPTIHDAARAYFKQMEDGDEVALALWRKFRDISIIKYQSTYARLNVKFDIYSGESQVAKPMARALALLKEKNLVKDSEGALIMDLNEHKLGTTVIQKQDGAALYMTRDIGAAMERYEKFQFDSMIYVVASQQDLHLKQLFKILELMGFDWAAKCTHINFGLVSGMSTRKGTAVFLEQILEETKTAMHEVMQKNEKKYAQIEDPDTVADIIGISAVKVQDMAARRIRNYDFDWNRMFSFEGDTGPYLQYAHARLCSIERNSAIPINPDADVALLTEPAAEELITMIAQYPDLVKALPASPEPCNVVTYAFKLSHIVSIALEGLWVMGQEKKLAEARLLMYWAARITLGNAMRLIGLTPLERM
;
A
#
# COMPACT_ATOMS: atom_id res chain seq x y z
N MET A 1 23.40 -5.59 -29.30
CA MET A 1 24.24 -4.38 -29.42
C MET A 1 23.43 -3.18 -28.97
N ASN A 2 23.82 -2.49 -27.90
CA ASN A 2 23.32 -1.16 -27.56
C ASN A 2 24.19 -0.16 -28.33
N LEU A 3 23.64 0.51 -29.33
CA LEU A 3 24.33 1.62 -29.99
C LEU A 3 23.93 2.90 -29.27
N SER A 4 24.82 3.39 -28.42
CA SER A 4 24.74 4.73 -27.83
C SER A 4 25.40 5.70 -28.80
N PHE A 5 24.61 6.64 -29.30
CA PHE A 5 25.07 7.67 -30.22
C PHE A 5 25.63 8.84 -29.41
N ASN A 6 26.95 9.02 -29.49
CA ASN A 6 27.63 10.10 -28.80
C ASN A 6 27.49 11.38 -29.66
N PRO A 7 26.88 12.46 -29.14
CA PRO A 7 26.67 13.70 -29.90
C PRO A 7 27.97 14.42 -30.30
N ARG A 8 29.13 13.93 -29.88
CA ARG A 8 30.46 14.40 -30.30
C ARG A 8 31.07 13.60 -31.46
N HIS A 9 30.47 12.48 -31.89
CA HIS A 9 30.95 11.71 -33.03
C HIS A 9 30.37 12.23 -34.37
N PRO A 10 31.09 12.04 -35.50
CA PRO A 10 30.57 12.43 -36.80
C PRO A 10 29.26 11.66 -37.09
N PRO A 11 28.20 12.32 -37.59
CA PRO A 11 26.86 11.72 -37.81
C PRO A 11 26.85 10.53 -38.81
N TYR A 12 27.99 10.26 -39.42
CA TYR A 12 28.21 9.32 -40.49
C TYR A 12 28.61 7.93 -40.01
N ALA A 13 29.26 7.83 -38.83
CA ALA A 13 29.55 6.56 -38.20
C ALA A 13 28.26 5.82 -37.80
N GLU A 14 27.23 6.59 -37.45
CA GLU A 14 25.93 6.09 -36.99
C GLU A 14 25.14 5.40 -38.11
N VAL A 15 25.21 5.94 -39.33
CA VAL A 15 24.57 5.38 -40.52
C VAL A 15 25.36 4.23 -41.14
N ALA A 16 26.70 4.30 -41.10
CA ALA A 16 27.55 3.18 -41.53
C ALA A 16 27.32 1.92 -40.66
N VAL A 17 27.16 2.08 -39.34
CA VAL A 17 26.76 1.00 -38.43
C VAL A 17 25.40 0.42 -38.81
N LEU A 18 24.44 1.29 -39.12
CA LEU A 18 23.07 0.95 -39.50
C LEU A 18 23.02 0.08 -40.76
N ILE A 19 23.84 0.43 -41.76
CA ILE A 19 23.89 -0.26 -43.06
C ILE A 19 24.68 -1.57 -42.97
N LYS A 20 25.79 -1.62 -42.25
CA LYS A 20 26.58 -2.84 -42.08
C LYS A 20 25.86 -3.88 -41.19
N ALA A 21 24.98 -3.43 -40.29
CA ALA A 21 24.09 -4.30 -39.51
C ALA A 21 22.90 -4.83 -40.31
N SER A 22 22.59 -4.24 -41.48
CA SER A 22 21.40 -4.54 -42.29
C SER A 22 21.56 -5.77 -43.19
N GLY A 23 21.73 -6.95 -42.58
CA GLY A 23 21.08 -8.13 -43.15
C GLY A 23 19.55 -7.92 -43.14
N PRO A 24 18.78 -8.55 -44.05
CA PRO A 24 17.36 -8.27 -44.28
C PRO A 24 16.44 -8.28 -43.04
N ASP A 25 16.87 -8.86 -41.92
CA ASP A 25 16.10 -8.96 -40.68
C ASP A 25 16.41 -7.89 -39.60
N ALA A 26 17.46 -7.07 -39.77
CA ALA A 26 17.96 -6.22 -38.67
C ALA A 26 17.31 -4.82 -38.54
N LEU A 27 16.59 -4.34 -39.56
CA LEU A 27 15.96 -3.00 -39.56
C LEU A 27 14.70 -2.89 -38.66
N LYS A 28 14.31 -3.96 -37.95
CA LYS A 28 13.12 -3.98 -37.09
C LYS A 28 13.32 -3.29 -35.73
N THR A 29 14.54 -2.91 -35.36
CA THR A 29 14.84 -2.33 -34.03
C THR A 29 15.92 -1.25 -34.11
N LEU A 30 15.53 0.02 -34.02
CA LEU A 30 16.45 1.16 -33.98
C LEU A 30 16.13 2.06 -32.77
N ARG A 31 17.06 2.16 -31.81
CA ARG A 31 16.88 3.01 -30.62
C ARG A 31 17.39 4.42 -30.90
N LEU A 32 16.58 5.43 -30.59
CA LEU A 32 16.99 6.84 -30.58
C LEU A 32 16.77 7.39 -29.17
N THR A 33 17.73 8.17 -28.67
CA THR A 33 17.69 8.75 -27.32
C THR A 33 17.55 10.26 -27.42
N PRO A 34 16.52 10.90 -26.86
CA PRO A 34 16.44 12.35 -26.76
C PRO A 34 17.43 12.88 -25.71
N VAL A 35 17.99 14.08 -25.91
CA VAL A 35 18.78 14.77 -24.88
C VAL A 35 17.93 15.84 -24.20
N ALA A 36 17.91 15.75 -22.87
CA ALA A 36 17.17 16.51 -21.85
C ALA A 36 15.74 15.99 -21.54
N ASP A 37 15.61 15.51 -20.30
CA ASP A 37 14.41 15.28 -19.49
C ASP A 37 13.45 14.09 -19.77
N HIS A 38 13.82 13.03 -20.50
CA HIS A 38 13.07 11.75 -20.48
C HIS A 38 13.91 10.49 -20.80
N PRO A 39 13.47 9.29 -20.34
CA PRO A 39 14.25 8.05 -20.36
C PRO A 39 14.46 7.44 -21.76
N THR A 40 15.50 6.61 -21.87
CA THR A 40 15.99 5.94 -23.08
C THR A 40 15.01 4.85 -23.57
N THR A 41 14.00 5.20 -24.36
CA THR A 41 13.03 4.22 -24.87
C THR A 41 13.49 3.54 -26.17
N THR A 42 13.26 2.23 -26.26
CA THR A 42 13.40 1.46 -27.51
C THR A 42 12.16 1.70 -28.35
N LEU A 43 12.28 2.35 -29.49
CA LEU A 43 11.14 2.59 -30.38
C LEU A 43 11.38 1.89 -31.71
N THR A 44 10.33 1.32 -32.31
CA THR A 44 10.38 1.03 -33.75
C THR A 44 10.27 2.36 -34.51
N PRO A 45 10.78 2.48 -35.75
CA PRO A 45 10.68 3.72 -36.52
C PRO A 45 9.25 4.28 -36.61
N ALA A 46 8.25 3.39 -36.68
CA ALA A 46 6.83 3.76 -36.70
C ALA A 46 6.32 4.26 -35.33
N ALA A 47 6.78 3.69 -34.21
CA ALA A 47 6.38 4.10 -32.86
C ALA A 47 7.04 5.43 -32.44
N ALA A 48 8.27 5.68 -32.88
CA ALA A 48 8.93 6.98 -32.69
C ALA A 48 8.17 8.11 -33.40
N ALA A 49 7.70 7.85 -34.63
CA ALA A 49 6.90 8.79 -35.40
C ALA A 49 5.53 9.10 -34.76
N ALA A 50 4.86 8.09 -34.20
CA ALA A 50 3.55 8.25 -33.54
C ALA A 50 3.64 8.93 -32.17
N ALA A 51 4.70 8.63 -31.39
CA ALA A 51 4.94 9.26 -30.09
C ALA A 51 5.24 10.76 -30.22
N ALA A 52 6.05 11.13 -31.21
CA ALA A 52 6.36 12.52 -31.48
C ALA A 52 5.13 13.30 -32.03
N ALA A 53 4.18 12.64 -32.71
CA ALA A 53 2.95 13.29 -33.19
C ALA A 53 2.00 13.75 -32.07
N LYS A 54 2.08 13.13 -30.87
CA LYS A 54 1.20 13.45 -29.72
C LYS A 54 1.79 14.50 -28.77
N ASN A 55 3.10 14.68 -28.77
CA ASN A 55 3.78 15.68 -27.96
C ASN A 55 5.05 16.09 -28.71
N PRO A 56 5.20 17.35 -29.16
CA PRO A 56 6.32 17.76 -30.01
C PRO A 56 7.61 17.82 -29.19
N ALA A 57 8.23 16.66 -28.95
CA ALA A 57 9.57 16.59 -28.42
C ALA A 57 10.52 17.23 -29.44
N LYS A 58 11.28 18.26 -29.01
CA LYS A 58 12.36 18.82 -29.82
C LYS A 58 13.42 17.73 -30.02
N LEU A 59 13.34 17.00 -31.13
CA LEU A 59 14.43 16.15 -31.59
C LEU A 59 15.60 17.06 -31.97
N THR A 60 16.68 17.02 -31.20
CA THR A 60 17.92 17.72 -31.52
C THR A 60 18.91 16.71 -32.11
N GLY A 61 19.33 16.96 -33.35
CA GLY A 61 20.19 16.08 -34.13
C GLY A 61 20.46 16.68 -35.50
N SER A 62 21.32 16.06 -36.29
CA SER A 62 21.57 16.51 -37.67
C SER A 62 20.26 16.51 -38.48
N VAL A 63 19.95 17.64 -39.13
CA VAL A 63 18.71 17.85 -39.92
C VAL A 63 18.45 16.71 -40.92
N ALA A 64 19.50 16.13 -41.49
CA ALA A 64 19.40 15.02 -42.44
C ALA A 64 18.91 13.71 -41.79
N VAL A 65 19.38 13.40 -40.58
CA VAL A 65 18.99 12.21 -39.82
C VAL A 65 17.53 12.33 -39.37
N LEU A 66 17.15 13.52 -38.90
CA LEU A 66 15.78 13.80 -38.48
C LEU A 66 14.79 13.72 -39.65
N ARG A 67 15.16 14.19 -40.85
CA ARG A 67 14.34 14.05 -42.06
C ARG A 67 14.15 12.61 -42.51
N TYR A 68 15.22 11.80 -42.50
CA TYR A 68 15.12 10.39 -42.84
C TYR A 68 14.16 9.65 -41.90
N LEU A 69 14.27 9.91 -40.59
CA LEU A 69 13.39 9.33 -39.58
C LEU A 69 11.94 9.83 -39.69
N ALA A 70 11.74 11.12 -40.00
CA ALA A 70 10.42 11.70 -40.27
C ALA A 70 9.69 11.00 -41.43
N ARG A 71 10.44 10.63 -42.48
CA ARG A 71 9.90 9.99 -43.69
C ARG A 71 9.71 8.49 -43.56
N LEU A 72 10.24 7.83 -42.52
CA LEU A 72 9.90 6.44 -42.17
C LEU A 72 8.55 6.33 -41.43
N ALA A 73 7.93 7.46 -41.06
CA ALA A 73 6.62 7.52 -40.45
C ALA A 73 5.50 7.11 -41.44
N PRO A 74 4.44 6.40 -40.99
CA PRO A 74 3.33 5.99 -41.86
C PRO A 74 2.43 7.15 -42.34
N HIS A 75 2.44 8.30 -41.65
CA HIS A 75 1.59 9.46 -41.96
C HIS A 75 2.35 10.78 -41.80
N PRO A 76 2.02 11.83 -42.59
CA PRO A 76 2.63 13.16 -42.44
C PRO A 76 2.22 13.72 -41.07
N SER A 77 3.19 13.79 -40.15
CA SER A 77 2.99 14.19 -38.76
C SER A 77 3.19 15.70 -38.59
N PRO A 78 2.40 16.40 -37.74
CA PRO A 78 2.46 17.86 -37.50
C PRO A 78 3.73 18.35 -36.77
N LEU A 79 4.75 17.50 -36.66
CA LEU A 79 6.00 17.72 -35.92
C LEU A 79 6.99 18.68 -36.56
N TYR A 80 6.80 19.03 -37.82
CA TYR A 80 7.81 19.74 -38.60
C TYR A 80 7.21 21.04 -39.11
N ASP A 81 7.65 22.14 -38.54
CA ASP A 81 7.42 23.45 -39.13
C ASP A 81 8.21 23.53 -40.46
N GLU A 82 7.50 23.47 -41.59
CA GLU A 82 8.09 23.58 -42.93
C GLU A 82 8.89 24.89 -43.10
N HIS A 83 8.60 25.94 -42.32
CA HIS A 83 9.34 27.19 -42.39
C HIS A 83 10.78 27.11 -41.85
N THR A 84 11.10 26.16 -40.97
CA THR A 84 12.47 26.00 -40.44
C THR A 84 13.35 25.07 -41.27
N LEU A 85 12.78 24.32 -42.22
CA LEU A 85 13.49 23.33 -43.04
C LEU A 85 13.81 23.82 -44.47
N THR A 86 13.38 25.02 -44.84
CA THR A 86 13.47 25.54 -46.22
C THR A 86 14.79 26.23 -46.58
N SER A 87 15.78 26.30 -45.67
CA SER A 87 16.98 27.12 -45.89
C SER A 87 18.11 26.49 -46.71
N HIS A 88 17.98 25.26 -47.21
CA HIS A 88 19.07 24.59 -47.95
C HIS A 88 18.63 24.13 -49.34
N ARG A 89 19.23 24.76 -50.37
CA ARG A 89 19.01 24.58 -51.82
C ARG A 89 19.18 23.14 -52.37
N HIS A 90 19.50 22.14 -51.54
CA HIS A 90 19.80 20.75 -51.95
C HIS A 90 18.76 19.72 -51.49
N THR A 91 17.59 20.18 -51.04
CA THR A 91 16.53 19.35 -50.43
C THR A 91 15.87 18.36 -51.40
N SER A 92 15.47 18.76 -52.61
CA SER A 92 14.64 17.89 -53.48
C SER A 92 15.35 16.62 -53.94
N GLU A 93 16.68 16.67 -54.08
CA GLU A 93 17.46 15.56 -54.62
C GLU A 93 17.83 14.50 -53.59
N THR A 94 18.10 14.94 -52.35
CA THR A 94 18.31 14.04 -51.19
C THR A 94 17.00 13.34 -50.84
N ASP A 95 15.91 14.10 -50.90
CA ASP A 95 14.56 13.61 -50.63
C ASP A 95 14.12 12.55 -51.65
N SER A 96 14.42 12.75 -52.94
CA SER A 96 14.10 11.78 -54.00
C SER A 96 14.84 10.45 -53.86
N LEU A 97 16.09 10.48 -53.36
CA LEU A 97 16.91 9.27 -53.18
C LEU A 97 16.47 8.47 -51.94
N LEU A 98 16.07 9.16 -50.88
CA LEU A 98 15.49 8.55 -49.67
C LEU A 98 14.10 7.96 -49.96
N ASP A 99 13.31 8.59 -50.84
CA ASP A 99 12.00 8.07 -51.27
C ASP A 99 12.16 6.80 -52.14
N LEU A 100 13.21 6.72 -52.96
CA LEU A 100 13.55 5.51 -53.74
C LEU A 100 13.93 4.32 -52.83
N LEU A 101 14.66 4.58 -51.74
CA LEU A 101 15.07 3.58 -50.74
C LEU A 101 13.90 3.11 -49.86
N ARG A 102 12.85 3.92 -49.72
CA ARG A 102 11.64 3.60 -48.93
C ARG A 102 10.66 2.68 -49.67
N GLN A 103 10.55 2.79 -50.99
CA GLN A 103 9.44 2.19 -51.75
C GLN A 103 9.68 0.76 -52.22
N HIS A 104 10.90 0.21 -52.12
CA HIS A 104 11.20 -1.12 -52.65
C HIS A 104 12.18 -1.94 -51.77
N PRO A 105 11.99 -3.27 -51.63
CA PRO A 105 13.03 -4.16 -51.11
C PRO A 105 14.23 -4.17 -52.08
N PHE A 106 15.46 -4.14 -51.56
CA PHE A 106 16.69 -4.06 -52.36
C PHE A 106 16.85 -5.25 -53.33
N THR A 107 16.40 -5.08 -54.58
CA THR A 107 16.68 -5.99 -55.71
C THR A 107 17.81 -5.47 -56.61
N ALA A 108 18.37 -6.34 -57.47
CA ALA A 108 19.43 -6.02 -58.43
C ALA A 108 19.08 -4.86 -59.40
N HIS A 109 17.80 -4.57 -59.62
CA HIS A 109 17.36 -3.43 -60.43
C HIS A 109 17.65 -2.08 -59.77
N HIS A 110 17.51 -1.98 -58.44
CA HIS A 110 17.83 -0.77 -57.68
C HIS A 110 19.33 -0.47 -57.64
N LEU A 111 20.16 -1.52 -57.74
CA LEU A 111 21.61 -1.39 -57.84
C LEU A 111 22.00 -0.64 -59.13
N ALA A 112 21.31 -0.90 -60.23
CA ALA A 112 21.55 -0.22 -61.50
C ALA A 112 21.12 1.26 -61.45
N THR A 113 19.99 1.57 -60.80
CA THR A 113 19.48 2.94 -60.63
C THR A 113 20.35 3.77 -59.67
N LEU A 114 20.79 3.18 -58.56
CA LEU A 114 21.69 3.84 -57.61
C LEU A 114 23.06 4.11 -58.24
N THR A 115 23.60 3.12 -58.96
CA THR A 115 24.85 3.24 -59.72
C THR A 115 24.73 4.32 -60.81
N GLN A 116 23.64 4.34 -61.60
CA GLN A 116 23.40 5.40 -62.59
C GLN A 116 23.28 6.79 -61.95
N THR A 117 22.67 6.91 -60.78
CA THR A 117 22.50 8.21 -60.10
C THR A 117 23.82 8.76 -59.55
N VAL A 118 24.63 7.89 -58.94
CA VAL A 118 26.01 8.20 -58.53
C VAL A 118 26.86 8.58 -59.74
N HIS A 119 26.71 7.86 -60.85
CA HIS A 119 27.44 8.09 -62.09
C HIS A 119 27.02 9.37 -62.83
N ALA A 120 25.74 9.76 -62.76
CA ALA A 120 25.22 10.98 -63.38
C ALA A 120 25.63 12.26 -62.63
N ARG A 121 25.92 12.17 -61.32
CA ARG A 121 26.26 13.33 -60.46
C ARG A 121 27.75 13.45 -60.14
N HIS A 122 28.58 12.66 -60.83
CA HIS A 122 30.02 12.48 -60.59
C HIS A 122 30.87 13.77 -60.50
N PRO A 123 30.52 14.94 -61.07
CA PRO A 123 31.30 16.16 -60.87
C PRO A 123 30.83 17.07 -59.74
N GLN A 124 29.68 16.85 -59.10
CA GLN A 124 29.18 17.75 -58.04
C GLN A 124 29.26 17.16 -56.63
N PHE A 125 29.28 15.83 -56.49
CA PHE A 125 29.40 15.14 -55.20
C PHE A 125 30.77 15.26 -54.51
N LEU A 126 31.78 15.82 -55.19
CA LEU A 126 33.16 15.90 -54.70
C LEU A 126 33.75 17.31 -54.68
N VAL A 127 32.99 18.36 -55.05
CA VAL A 127 33.59 19.68 -55.36
C VAL A 127 33.49 20.71 -54.26
N ASP A 128 32.71 20.48 -53.20
CA ASP A 128 32.83 21.31 -51.99
C ASP A 128 33.28 20.45 -50.83
N HIS A 129 34.46 20.76 -50.29
CA HIS A 129 35.03 20.22 -49.05
C HIS A 129 34.17 20.54 -47.80
N ALA A 130 32.88 20.82 -47.96
CA ALA A 130 31.93 21.16 -46.93
C ALA A 130 30.87 20.06 -46.81
N LYS A 131 31.18 19.07 -45.96
CA LYS A 131 30.25 18.07 -45.39
C LYS A 131 29.68 17.08 -46.40
N LEU A 132 30.28 15.89 -46.44
CA LEU A 132 29.68 14.67 -46.98
C LEU A 132 28.21 14.56 -46.56
N LEU A 133 27.32 14.20 -47.47
CA LEU A 133 25.90 14.04 -47.18
C LEU A 133 25.62 12.65 -46.62
N LEU A 134 24.48 12.49 -45.95
CA LEU A 134 24.05 11.19 -45.43
C LEU A 134 23.91 10.15 -46.55
N ALA A 135 23.48 10.60 -47.73
CA ALA A 135 23.35 9.78 -48.92
C ALA A 135 24.71 9.26 -49.43
N ASP A 136 25.79 10.03 -49.28
CA ASP A 136 27.15 9.62 -49.64
C ASP A 136 27.61 8.42 -48.82
N TYR A 137 27.44 8.53 -47.50
CA TYR A 137 27.80 7.45 -46.59
C TYR A 137 26.92 6.22 -46.77
N ALA A 138 25.65 6.42 -47.10
CA ALA A 138 24.75 5.32 -47.35
C ALA A 138 25.10 4.56 -48.63
N ALA A 139 25.37 5.28 -49.72
CA ALA A 139 25.86 4.71 -50.96
C ALA A 139 27.23 4.05 -50.77
N TRP A 140 28.14 4.65 -50.00
CA TRP A 140 29.48 4.13 -49.73
C TRP A 140 29.45 2.85 -48.90
N GLY A 141 28.73 2.84 -47.78
CA GLY A 141 28.64 1.67 -46.91
C GLY A 141 28.07 0.45 -47.64
N PHE A 142 27.13 0.66 -48.56
CA PHE A 142 26.54 -0.40 -49.36
C PHE A 142 27.43 -0.85 -50.53
N LEU A 143 27.94 0.08 -51.35
CA LEU A 143 28.78 -0.22 -52.51
C LEU A 143 30.16 -0.80 -52.12
N ARG A 144 30.64 -0.51 -50.91
CA ARG A 144 31.85 -1.12 -50.34
C ARG A 144 31.70 -2.62 -50.07
N VAL A 145 30.49 -3.08 -49.73
CA VAL A 145 30.18 -4.50 -49.48
C VAL A 145 29.80 -5.22 -50.78
N HIS A 146 29.27 -4.49 -51.77
CA HIS A 146 28.86 -5.00 -53.08
C HIS A 146 29.47 -4.23 -54.26
N PRO A 147 30.81 -4.26 -54.43
CA PRO A 147 31.49 -3.45 -55.42
C PRO A 147 31.20 -3.90 -56.86
N SER A 148 30.87 -2.96 -57.74
CA SER A 148 30.85 -3.16 -59.19
C SER A 148 32.09 -2.51 -59.84
N LYS A 149 32.47 -2.95 -61.05
CA LYS A 149 33.61 -2.35 -61.78
C LYS A 149 33.45 -0.84 -61.98
N ASP A 150 32.21 -0.36 -62.10
CA ASP A 150 31.89 1.06 -62.37
C ASP A 150 31.84 1.93 -61.10
N THR A 151 31.85 1.32 -59.90
CA THR A 151 31.78 2.03 -58.60
C THR A 151 33.06 1.91 -57.77
N ALA A 152 33.98 1.02 -58.15
CA ALA A 152 35.22 0.75 -57.42
C ALA A 152 36.09 2.01 -57.21
N THR A 153 36.20 2.87 -58.22
CA THR A 153 36.99 4.11 -58.15
C THR A 153 36.37 5.13 -57.19
N TRP A 154 35.05 5.17 -57.08
CA TRP A 154 34.35 6.06 -56.15
C TRP A 154 34.45 5.55 -54.71
N VAL A 155 34.28 4.24 -54.50
CA VAL A 155 34.46 3.60 -53.19
C VAL A 155 35.90 3.81 -52.67
N ALA A 156 36.91 3.64 -53.53
CA ALA A 156 38.32 3.86 -53.15
C ALA A 156 38.62 5.32 -52.75
N LYS A 157 37.95 6.30 -53.38
CA LYS A 157 38.07 7.71 -52.99
C LYS A 157 37.38 8.01 -51.66
N MET A 158 36.23 7.39 -51.39
CA MET A 158 35.52 7.52 -50.12
C MET A 158 36.25 6.84 -48.97
N ASP A 159 36.86 5.67 -49.20
CA ASP A 159 37.70 4.98 -48.19
C ASP A 159 38.95 5.77 -47.80
N ALA A 160 39.45 6.66 -48.68
CA ALA A 160 40.59 7.52 -48.40
C ALA A 160 40.25 8.75 -47.54
N LEU A 161 38.96 9.01 -47.25
CA LEU A 161 38.54 10.14 -46.41
C LEU A 161 38.69 9.79 -44.92
N PRO A 162 39.30 10.67 -44.09
CA PRO A 162 39.52 10.43 -42.66
C PRO A 162 38.25 10.07 -41.87
N GLU A 163 37.12 10.68 -42.22
CA GLU A 163 35.83 10.48 -41.58
C GLU A 163 35.24 9.10 -41.86
N CYS A 164 35.44 8.58 -43.07
CA CYS A 164 35.07 7.22 -43.44
C CYS A 164 35.97 6.21 -42.71
N ALA A 165 37.29 6.44 -42.68
CA ALA A 165 38.23 5.57 -41.99
C ALA A 165 37.94 5.45 -40.48
N GLU A 166 37.62 6.56 -39.81
CA GLU A 166 37.22 6.54 -38.40
C GLU A 166 35.90 5.81 -38.15
N ALA A 167 34.92 5.98 -39.05
CA ALA A 167 33.65 5.24 -38.97
C ALA A 167 33.88 3.72 -39.07
N VAL A 168 34.77 3.28 -39.98
CA VAL A 168 35.17 1.86 -40.08
C VAL A 168 35.84 1.38 -38.80
N ARG A 169 36.78 2.16 -38.26
CA ARG A 169 37.52 1.80 -37.04
C ARG A 169 36.60 1.63 -35.83
N VAL A 170 35.63 2.53 -35.65
CA VAL A 170 34.65 2.46 -34.55
C VAL A 170 33.75 1.24 -34.70
N VAL A 171 33.27 0.96 -35.92
CA VAL A 171 32.43 -0.21 -36.22
C VAL A 171 33.19 -1.51 -35.97
N ASP A 172 34.41 -1.62 -36.49
CA ASP A 172 35.21 -2.84 -36.38
C ASP A 172 35.68 -3.05 -34.93
N ALA A 173 35.95 -1.99 -34.16
CA ALA A 173 36.19 -2.09 -32.71
C ALA A 173 34.96 -2.56 -31.93
N ALA A 174 33.75 -2.13 -32.32
CA ALA A 174 32.51 -2.57 -31.70
C ALA A 174 32.13 -4.03 -32.05
N ILE A 175 32.55 -4.52 -33.23
CA ILE A 175 32.37 -5.91 -33.67
C ILE A 175 33.44 -6.84 -33.06
N ALA A 176 34.67 -6.37 -32.94
CA ALA A 176 35.78 -7.10 -32.33
C ALA A 176 35.73 -7.11 -30.80
N ALA A 177 34.91 -6.24 -30.19
CA ALA A 177 34.57 -6.34 -28.78
C ALA A 177 33.89 -7.70 -28.55
N PRO A 178 34.35 -8.52 -27.59
CA PRO A 178 33.63 -9.73 -27.21
C PRO A 178 32.16 -9.35 -26.93
N PRO A 179 31.17 -10.22 -27.19
CA PRO A 179 29.85 -10.01 -26.62
C PRO A 179 30.06 -9.70 -25.15
N LEU A 180 29.40 -8.66 -24.62
CA LEU A 180 29.38 -8.37 -23.18
C LEU A 180 29.21 -9.73 -22.51
N GLN A 181 30.30 -10.26 -21.94
CA GLN A 181 30.18 -11.41 -21.07
C GLN A 181 29.19 -10.90 -20.04
N THR A 182 28.02 -11.51 -19.98
CA THR A 182 27.21 -11.44 -18.78
C THR A 182 28.21 -11.77 -17.68
N PRO A 183 28.61 -10.80 -16.83
CA PRO A 183 29.56 -11.09 -15.78
C PRO A 183 28.97 -12.31 -15.09
N SER A 184 29.76 -13.39 -14.97
CA SER A 184 29.31 -14.66 -14.42
C SER A 184 28.48 -14.37 -13.19
N VAL A 185 27.15 -14.46 -13.33
CA VAL A 185 26.24 -13.98 -12.28
C VAL A 185 26.51 -14.93 -11.13
N VAL A 186 26.99 -14.39 -10.01
CA VAL A 186 27.29 -15.21 -8.85
C VAL A 186 25.96 -15.85 -8.43
N GLU A 187 25.90 -17.16 -8.55
CA GLU A 187 24.73 -17.94 -8.19
C GLU A 187 24.58 -17.91 -6.67
N VAL A 188 23.41 -17.46 -6.21
CA VAL A 188 23.11 -17.43 -4.77
C VAL A 188 22.59 -18.81 -4.39
N LYS A 189 23.42 -19.57 -3.67
CA LYS A 189 23.07 -20.91 -3.17
C LYS A 189 22.12 -20.88 -1.98
N GLU A 190 22.29 -19.89 -1.11
CA GLU A 190 21.50 -19.74 0.11
C GLU A 190 21.30 -18.25 0.43
N ILE A 191 20.08 -17.90 0.86
CA ILE A 191 19.74 -16.55 1.32
C ILE A 191 20.15 -16.42 2.79
N PRO A 192 20.98 -15.43 3.18
CA PRO A 192 21.33 -15.21 4.57
C PRO A 192 20.09 -15.04 5.46
N ARG A 193 20.08 -15.69 6.62
CA ARG A 193 19.00 -15.57 7.61
C ARG A 193 19.39 -14.52 8.65
N ILE A 194 18.76 -13.35 8.58
CA ILE A 194 19.00 -12.24 9.51
C ILE A 194 17.84 -12.15 10.51
N SER A 195 18.16 -12.01 11.79
CA SER A 195 17.14 -11.90 12.85
C SER A 195 16.17 -10.75 12.56
N GLY A 196 14.88 -11.00 12.78
CA GLY A 196 13.84 -10.01 12.48
C GLY A 196 13.44 -9.93 11.01
N THR A 197 13.94 -10.78 10.12
CA THR A 197 13.51 -10.91 8.72
C THR A 197 12.91 -12.29 8.44
N ASN A 198 12.06 -12.42 7.41
CA ASN A 198 11.56 -13.71 6.96
C ASN A 198 11.47 -13.79 5.42
N PRO A 199 12.56 -14.16 4.73
CA PRO A 199 12.59 -14.32 3.27
C PRO A 199 11.54 -15.30 2.68
N ASP A 200 11.00 -16.22 3.49
CA ASP A 200 10.02 -17.22 3.02
C ASP A 200 8.59 -16.65 3.01
N GLU A 201 8.29 -15.69 3.88
CA GLU A 201 6.99 -15.02 3.99
C GLU A 201 7.01 -13.60 3.38
N ASN A 202 8.20 -13.03 3.20
CA ASN A 202 8.42 -11.69 2.65
C ASN A 202 9.58 -11.72 1.65
N VAL A 203 9.24 -11.68 0.36
CA VAL A 203 10.22 -11.79 -0.72
C VAL A 203 11.25 -10.66 -0.70
N LEU A 204 10.87 -9.44 -0.27
CA LEU A 204 11.82 -8.31 -0.19
C LEU A 204 12.91 -8.54 0.86
N ASP A 205 12.63 -9.31 1.92
CA ASP A 205 13.64 -9.66 2.92
C ASP A 205 14.78 -10.50 2.33
N ALA A 206 14.53 -11.29 1.27
CA ALA A 206 15.59 -12.00 0.57
C ALA A 206 16.61 -11.04 -0.06
N PHE A 207 16.11 -10.00 -0.74
CA PHE A 207 16.95 -8.98 -1.38
C PHE A 207 17.67 -8.14 -0.32
N ARG A 208 16.97 -7.71 0.74
CA ARG A 208 17.56 -6.97 1.86
C ARG A 208 18.66 -7.76 2.55
N ASN A 209 18.45 -9.05 2.80
CA ASN A 209 19.44 -9.87 3.50
C ASN A 209 20.72 -10.06 2.69
N LEU A 210 20.62 -10.19 1.37
CA LEU A 210 21.78 -10.27 0.48
C LEU A 210 22.57 -8.95 0.43
N ILE A 211 21.87 -7.81 0.46
CA ILE A 211 22.51 -6.49 0.57
C ILE A 211 23.18 -6.35 1.94
N ALA A 212 22.42 -6.60 3.01
CA ALA A 212 22.84 -6.38 4.38
C ALA A 212 24.02 -7.27 4.78
N ASP A 213 24.04 -8.55 4.41
CA ASP A 213 25.16 -9.46 4.70
C ASP A 213 26.48 -8.97 4.09
N GLN A 214 26.47 -8.57 2.82
CA GLN A 214 27.69 -8.05 2.17
C GLN A 214 28.13 -6.71 2.77
N ILE A 215 27.20 -5.76 2.91
CA ILE A 215 27.52 -4.43 3.42
C ILE A 215 27.96 -4.47 4.89
N ALA A 216 27.35 -5.32 5.71
CA ALA A 216 27.75 -5.53 7.10
C ALA A 216 29.19 -6.05 7.21
N ARG A 217 29.58 -7.02 6.37
CA ARG A 217 30.96 -7.52 6.30
C ARG A 217 31.95 -6.44 5.87
N LEU A 218 31.60 -5.64 4.87
CA LEU A 218 32.46 -4.55 4.38
C LEU A 218 32.62 -3.42 5.41
N ALA A 219 31.55 -3.11 6.15
CA ALA A 219 31.53 -2.02 7.11
C ALA A 219 31.96 -2.42 8.54
N GLY A 220 32.05 -3.71 8.84
CA GLY A 220 32.25 -4.21 10.21
C GLY A 220 31.07 -3.94 11.13
N SER A 221 29.84 -3.98 10.60
CA SER A 221 28.59 -3.70 11.31
C SER A 221 27.77 -4.97 11.54
N ASP A 222 26.79 -4.90 12.46
CA ASP A 222 25.80 -5.96 12.64
C ASP A 222 24.81 -6.00 11.43
N PRO A 223 24.64 -7.16 10.75
CA PRO A 223 23.67 -7.31 9.67
C PRO A 223 22.23 -6.92 10.04
N VAL A 224 21.79 -7.18 11.29
CA VAL A 224 20.43 -6.78 11.73
C VAL A 224 20.28 -5.26 11.69
N PHE A 225 21.29 -4.55 12.18
CA PHE A 225 21.32 -3.09 12.12
C PHE A 225 21.35 -2.59 10.68
N VAL A 226 22.18 -3.16 9.80
CA VAL A 226 22.25 -2.75 8.38
C VAL A 226 20.91 -2.96 7.67
N THR A 227 20.23 -4.09 7.89
CA THR A 227 18.91 -4.36 7.30
C THR A 227 17.89 -3.28 7.69
N SER A 228 17.91 -2.80 8.94
CA SER A 228 17.01 -1.74 9.41
C SER A 228 17.20 -0.37 8.73
N LEU A 229 18.31 -0.21 7.99
CA LEU A 229 18.66 1.02 7.27
C LEU A 229 18.32 0.95 5.78
N ILE A 230 17.93 -0.21 5.27
CA ILE A 230 17.59 -0.40 3.86
C ILE A 230 16.19 0.15 3.60
N GLU A 231 16.11 1.19 2.78
CA GLU A 231 14.87 1.86 2.41
C GLU A 231 14.77 1.99 0.88
N ALA A 232 13.59 2.32 0.35
CA ALA A 232 13.49 2.73 -1.05
C ALA A 232 14.20 4.09 -1.25
N PRO A 233 14.92 4.32 -2.36
CA PRO A 233 15.51 5.63 -2.62
C PRO A 233 14.43 6.69 -2.83
N ARG A 234 14.76 7.94 -2.50
CA ARG A 234 13.85 9.09 -2.71
C ARG A 234 13.55 9.35 -4.19
N THR A 235 14.53 9.06 -5.05
CA THR A 235 14.42 9.18 -6.50
C THR A 235 14.41 7.77 -7.07
N PRO A 236 13.31 7.31 -7.68
CA PRO A 236 13.20 5.94 -8.21
C PRO A 236 14.32 5.56 -9.19
N ASP A 237 14.83 6.51 -9.98
CA ASP A 237 15.92 6.26 -10.94
C ASP A 237 17.24 5.82 -10.28
N HIS A 238 17.41 6.09 -8.99
CA HIS A 238 18.62 5.73 -8.26
C HIS A 238 18.68 4.24 -7.91
N GLY A 239 17.57 3.49 -8.00
CA GLY A 239 17.51 2.05 -7.76
C GLY A 239 16.28 1.64 -6.96
N ASP A 240 16.31 0.43 -6.40
CA ASP A 240 15.18 -0.18 -5.68
C ASP A 240 15.39 -0.12 -4.17
N PHE A 241 16.65 -0.23 -3.75
CA PHE A 241 17.05 -0.12 -2.35
C PHE A 241 18.18 0.89 -2.20
N ALA A 242 18.21 1.55 -1.05
CA ALA A 242 19.26 2.48 -0.69
C ALA A 242 19.63 2.39 0.80
N ILE A 243 20.89 2.69 1.09
CA ILE A 243 21.41 2.87 2.44
C ILE A 243 22.09 4.23 2.49
N ALA A 244 21.65 5.08 3.43
CA ALA A 244 22.35 6.31 3.76
C ALA A 244 23.51 6.00 4.72
N VAL A 245 24.75 6.04 4.23
CA VAL A 245 25.95 5.72 5.01
C VAL A 245 26.05 6.49 6.34
N PRO A 246 25.64 7.78 6.46
CA PRO A 246 25.62 8.48 7.74
C PRO A 246 24.80 7.78 8.83
N ARG A 247 23.74 7.04 8.47
CA ARG A 247 22.92 6.29 9.44
C ARG A 247 23.60 5.02 9.94
N MET A 248 24.60 4.51 9.24
CA MET A 248 25.38 3.34 9.66
C MET A 248 26.34 3.65 10.82
N ARG A 249 26.55 4.93 11.16
CA ARG A 249 27.45 5.37 12.26
C ARG A 249 28.89 4.85 12.15
N VAL A 250 29.35 4.62 10.92
CA VAL A 250 30.71 4.19 10.61
C VAL A 250 31.67 5.39 10.63
N LYS A 251 32.92 5.18 11.05
CA LYS A 251 33.96 6.23 11.08
C LYS A 251 34.50 6.47 9.67
N GLY A 252 34.57 7.73 9.25
CA GLY A 252 35.13 8.13 7.95
C GLY A 252 34.23 9.10 7.20
N ASN A 253 34.64 9.49 5.99
CA ASN A 253 33.80 10.33 5.12
C ASN A 253 32.69 9.46 4.48
N PRO A 254 31.39 9.73 4.73
CA PRO A 254 30.31 8.89 4.24
C PRO A 254 30.25 8.71 2.72
N ALA A 255 30.63 9.72 1.94
CA ALA A 255 30.61 9.63 0.48
C ALA A 255 31.75 8.77 -0.06
N VAL A 256 32.93 8.82 0.59
CA VAL A 256 34.06 7.95 0.25
C VAL A 256 33.73 6.50 0.58
N LEU A 257 33.16 6.26 1.76
CA LEU A 257 32.74 4.92 2.19
C LEU A 257 31.62 4.36 1.30
N ALA A 258 30.63 5.16 0.90
CA ALA A 258 29.59 4.72 -0.02
C ALA A 258 30.18 4.21 -1.34
N LYS A 259 31.11 4.99 -1.91
CA LYS A 259 31.82 4.60 -3.12
C LYS A 259 32.62 3.32 -2.91
N GLU A 260 33.45 3.27 -1.88
CA GLU A 260 34.28 2.11 -1.55
C GLU A 260 33.45 0.82 -1.38
N TYR A 261 32.37 0.87 -0.61
CA TYR A 261 31.52 -0.30 -0.36
C TYR A 261 30.77 -0.75 -1.61
N THR A 262 30.29 0.18 -2.44
CA THR A 262 29.60 -0.18 -3.70
C THR A 262 30.56 -0.72 -4.76
N GLU A 263 31.81 -0.24 -4.81
CA GLU A 263 32.86 -0.78 -5.70
C GLU A 263 33.29 -2.20 -5.29
N LYS A 264 33.27 -2.50 -3.98
CA LYS A 264 33.57 -3.83 -3.44
C LYS A 264 32.36 -4.77 -3.39
N PHE A 265 31.16 -4.25 -3.60
CA PHE A 265 29.93 -5.05 -3.60
C PHE A 265 29.96 -6.02 -4.79
N ILE A 266 29.55 -7.26 -4.57
CA ILE A 266 29.53 -8.29 -5.61
C ILE A 266 28.08 -8.51 -6.05
N PRO A 267 27.69 -8.05 -7.27
CA PRO A 267 26.37 -8.33 -7.83
C PRO A 267 26.10 -9.82 -7.99
N ASN A 268 24.83 -10.19 -7.97
CA ASN A 268 24.37 -11.58 -8.06
C ASN A 268 23.00 -11.64 -8.77
N GLN A 269 22.35 -12.81 -8.77
CA GLN A 269 21.07 -13.01 -9.47
C GLN A 269 19.90 -12.17 -8.91
N TYR A 270 19.99 -11.71 -7.66
CA TYR A 270 18.99 -10.86 -7.00
C TYR A 270 19.33 -9.38 -7.16
N ILE A 271 20.59 -9.01 -6.91
CA ILE A 271 21.09 -7.63 -6.92
C ILE A 271 21.95 -7.42 -8.16
N LEU A 272 21.40 -6.74 -9.17
CA LEU A 272 22.02 -6.57 -10.49
C LEU A 272 23.17 -5.58 -10.48
N SER A 273 23.09 -4.55 -9.63
CA SER A 273 24.18 -3.59 -9.46
C SER A 273 24.10 -2.83 -8.14
N ALA A 274 25.24 -2.30 -7.72
CA ALA A 274 25.36 -1.33 -6.65
C ALA A 274 26.06 -0.08 -7.19
N SER A 275 25.65 1.10 -6.72
CA SER A 275 26.22 2.38 -7.12
C SER A 275 26.15 3.38 -5.98
N SER A 276 27.01 4.39 -5.98
CA SER A 276 26.98 5.45 -4.97
C SER A 276 26.62 6.80 -5.56
N ILE A 277 25.74 7.55 -4.88
CA ILE A 277 25.46 8.97 -5.19
C ILE A 277 25.64 9.77 -3.91
N GLY A 278 26.75 10.51 -3.81
CA GLY A 278 27.13 11.20 -2.58
C GLY A 278 27.23 10.20 -1.40
N PRO A 279 26.58 10.46 -0.25
CA PRO A 279 26.64 9.58 0.93
C PRO A 279 25.66 8.39 0.88
N PHE A 280 25.05 8.10 -0.28
CA PHE A 280 24.06 7.04 -0.44
C PHE A 280 24.64 5.90 -1.28
N MET A 281 24.43 4.67 -0.81
CA MET A 281 24.60 3.45 -1.61
C MET A 281 23.23 3.06 -2.15
N ASN A 282 23.13 2.84 -3.45
CA ASN A 282 21.88 2.44 -4.12
C ASN A 282 22.09 1.11 -4.84
N PHE A 283 21.06 0.27 -4.82
CA PHE A 283 21.08 -1.10 -5.33
C PHE A 283 19.93 -1.30 -6.31
N LYS A 284 20.21 -1.90 -7.46
CA LYS A 284 19.21 -2.32 -8.44
C LYS A 284 18.96 -3.82 -8.33
N ILE A 285 17.69 -4.23 -8.36
CA ILE A 285 17.31 -5.64 -8.23
C ILE A 285 16.85 -6.25 -9.55
N SER A 286 16.77 -7.58 -9.57
CA SER A 286 16.15 -8.32 -10.65
C SER A 286 14.63 -8.35 -10.49
N HIS A 287 13.93 -7.45 -11.19
CA HIS A 287 12.46 -7.43 -11.20
C HIS A 287 11.88 -8.75 -11.74
N SER A 288 12.49 -9.37 -12.75
CA SER A 288 12.01 -10.65 -13.25
C SER A 288 12.08 -11.77 -12.20
N LEU A 289 13.07 -11.74 -11.32
CA LEU A 289 13.16 -12.66 -10.18
C LEU A 289 12.14 -12.30 -9.09
N LEU A 290 11.99 -11.00 -8.78
CA LEU A 290 10.96 -10.52 -7.84
C LEU A 290 9.56 -10.95 -8.28
N ASN A 291 9.20 -10.72 -9.54
CA ASN A 291 7.91 -11.10 -10.14
C ASN A 291 7.64 -12.59 -9.90
N ARG A 292 8.62 -13.44 -10.22
CA ARG A 292 8.51 -14.89 -10.09
C ARG A 292 8.31 -15.32 -8.63
N LEU A 293 9.17 -14.85 -7.73
CA LEU A 293 9.11 -15.22 -6.32
C LEU A 293 7.83 -14.72 -5.65
N LEU A 294 7.44 -13.47 -5.91
CA LEU A 294 6.26 -12.86 -5.32
C LEU A 294 4.97 -13.50 -5.82
N LEU A 295 4.81 -13.66 -7.13
CA LEU A 295 3.59 -14.24 -7.69
C LEU A 295 3.45 -15.71 -7.30
N ALA A 296 4.55 -16.47 -7.25
CA ALA A 296 4.52 -17.84 -6.72
C ALA A 296 4.12 -17.88 -5.24
N LEU A 297 4.66 -16.97 -4.41
CA LEU A 297 4.31 -16.87 -2.99
C LEU A 297 2.81 -16.57 -2.81
N ILE A 298 2.27 -15.61 -3.56
CA ILE A 298 0.85 -15.24 -3.50
C ILE A 298 -0.04 -16.38 -4.02
N SER A 299 0.37 -17.08 -5.08
CA SER A 299 -0.35 -18.26 -5.57
C SER A 299 -0.42 -19.38 -4.52
N SER A 300 0.65 -19.55 -3.74
CA SER A 300 0.70 -20.54 -2.65
C SER A 300 -0.11 -20.10 -1.42
N GLN A 301 -0.01 -18.84 -1.01
CA GLN A 301 -0.60 -18.35 0.25
C GLN A 301 -2.02 -17.81 0.10
N LYS A 302 -2.37 -17.27 -1.07
CA LYS A 302 -3.67 -16.64 -1.38
C LYS A 302 -4.05 -15.61 -0.30
N GLU A 303 -5.20 -15.78 0.35
CA GLU A 303 -5.69 -14.90 1.42
C GLU A 303 -4.78 -14.85 2.65
N ALA A 304 -3.84 -15.78 2.81
CA ALA A 304 -2.81 -15.73 3.86
C ALA A 304 -1.60 -14.85 3.50
N PHE A 305 -1.50 -14.36 2.25
CA PHE A 305 -0.40 -13.50 1.84
C PHE A 305 -0.31 -12.24 2.70
N GLY A 306 0.91 -11.96 3.20
CA GLY A 306 1.21 -10.85 4.10
C GLY A 306 1.11 -11.17 5.59
N THR A 307 0.55 -12.33 5.95
CA THR A 307 0.60 -12.82 7.33
C THR A 307 2.00 -13.30 7.69
N ASN A 308 2.32 -13.31 8.99
CA ASN A 308 3.59 -13.78 9.51
C ASN A 308 3.45 -14.40 10.90
N THR A 309 4.53 -14.98 11.40
CA THR A 309 4.58 -15.71 12.69
C THR A 309 5.36 -14.99 13.80
N SER A 310 5.59 -13.68 13.68
CA SER A 310 6.41 -12.91 14.64
C SER A 310 5.85 -12.86 16.07
N GLY A 311 4.54 -13.07 16.22
CA GLY A 311 3.81 -13.18 17.48
C GLY A 311 3.59 -14.60 17.99
N ALA A 312 4.12 -15.63 17.31
CA ALA A 312 3.88 -17.01 17.66
C ALA A 312 4.26 -17.29 19.12
N GLY A 313 3.38 -18.01 19.83
CA GLY A 313 3.54 -18.33 21.25
C GLY A 313 3.18 -17.20 22.22
N LYS A 314 2.82 -16.00 21.73
CA LYS A 314 2.42 -14.87 22.58
C LYS A 314 0.91 -14.68 22.60
N THR A 315 0.40 -14.20 23.73
CA THR A 315 -1.04 -13.90 23.91
C THR A 315 -1.29 -12.40 24.06
N VAL A 316 -2.23 -11.86 23.29
CA VAL A 316 -2.71 -10.48 23.44
C VAL A 316 -4.20 -10.46 23.80
N VAL A 317 -4.55 -9.64 24.79
CA VAL A 317 -5.95 -9.34 25.12
C VAL A 317 -6.24 -7.93 24.60
N VAL A 318 -7.32 -7.78 23.81
CA VAL A 318 -7.75 -6.50 23.26
C VAL A 318 -9.12 -6.17 23.81
N GLU A 319 -9.19 -5.15 24.66
CA GLU A 319 -10.44 -4.61 25.19
C GLU A 319 -10.87 -3.41 24.36
N TYR A 320 -12.08 -3.48 23.79
CA TYR A 320 -12.61 -2.43 22.93
C TYR A 320 -14.14 -2.44 22.86
N SER A 321 -14.69 -1.39 22.27
CA SER A 321 -16.11 -1.03 22.27
C SER A 321 -16.64 -0.65 23.65
N SER A 322 -16.69 -1.60 24.59
CA SER A 322 -17.05 -1.42 26.01
C SER A 322 -18.19 -0.41 26.24
N PRO A 323 -19.34 -0.52 25.53
CA PRO A 323 -20.43 0.42 25.69
C PRO A 323 -21.09 0.26 27.06
N ASN A 324 -21.79 1.32 27.48
CA ASN A 324 -22.72 1.20 28.58
C ASN A 324 -24.04 0.62 28.06
N ILE A 325 -24.47 -0.53 28.60
CA ILE A 325 -25.70 -1.22 28.17
C ILE A 325 -26.94 -0.33 28.34
N ALA A 326 -26.83 0.67 29.20
CA ALA A 326 -27.90 1.61 29.52
C ALA A 326 -28.13 2.67 28.44
N LYS A 327 -27.21 2.83 27.49
CA LYS A 327 -27.20 3.91 26.51
C LYS A 327 -27.19 3.37 25.09
N PRO A 328 -27.91 4.02 24.15
CA PRO A 328 -27.85 3.63 22.75
C PRO A 328 -26.44 3.73 22.19
N PHE A 329 -26.17 2.84 21.24
CA PHE A 329 -24.90 2.78 20.55
C PHE A 329 -24.80 3.93 19.53
N HIS A 330 -24.15 5.03 19.91
CA HIS A 330 -23.87 6.16 19.02
C HIS A 330 -22.51 6.05 18.31
N ALA A 331 -22.24 6.92 17.33
CA ALA A 331 -20.98 6.93 16.55
C ALA A 331 -19.68 7.05 17.37
N GLY A 332 -19.70 7.63 18.58
CA GLY A 332 -18.56 7.55 19.49
C GLY A 332 -18.11 6.11 19.83
N HIS A 333 -19.05 5.16 20.01
CA HIS A 333 -18.73 3.75 20.28
C HIS A 333 -18.25 3.01 19.03
N LEU A 334 -18.66 3.47 17.84
CA LEU A 334 -18.17 2.93 16.57
C LEU A 334 -16.65 3.02 16.48
N ARG A 335 -16.04 4.15 16.88
CA ARG A 335 -14.59 4.35 16.82
C ARG A 335 -13.81 3.27 17.57
N SER A 336 -14.10 3.10 18.86
CA SER A 336 -13.46 2.06 19.67
C SER A 336 -13.68 0.67 19.06
N THR A 337 -14.89 0.41 18.55
CA THR A 337 -15.27 -0.87 17.94
C THR A 337 -14.42 -1.22 16.74
N ILE A 338 -14.33 -0.33 15.75
CA ILE A 338 -13.65 -0.62 14.49
C ILE A 338 -12.13 -0.57 14.65
N ILE A 339 -11.60 0.33 15.48
CA ILE A 339 -10.17 0.41 15.79
C ILE A 339 -9.72 -0.85 16.55
N GLY A 340 -10.49 -1.28 17.55
CA GLY A 340 -10.20 -2.50 18.30
C GLY A 340 -10.24 -3.76 17.45
N ASN A 341 -11.23 -3.87 16.55
CA ASN A 341 -11.28 -4.99 15.61
C ASN A 341 -10.08 -4.99 14.65
N PHE A 342 -9.68 -3.81 14.15
CA PHE A 342 -8.47 -3.68 13.34
C PHE A 342 -7.22 -4.14 14.10
N ILE A 343 -7.05 -3.72 15.37
CA ILE A 343 -5.92 -4.15 16.21
C ILE A 343 -5.93 -5.66 16.40
N ASN A 344 -7.10 -6.26 16.66
CA ASN A 344 -7.24 -7.71 16.73
C ASN A 344 -6.77 -8.38 15.41
N ASN A 345 -7.28 -7.92 14.27
CA ASN A 345 -6.92 -8.48 12.96
C ASN A 345 -5.41 -8.35 12.68
N VAL A 346 -4.78 -7.24 13.06
CA VAL A 346 -3.33 -7.03 12.97
C VAL A 346 -2.57 -8.09 13.78
N HIS A 347 -2.98 -8.35 15.01
CA HIS A 347 -2.29 -9.33 15.85
C HIS A 347 -2.50 -10.76 15.35
N VAL A 348 -3.71 -11.11 14.88
CA VAL A 348 -3.98 -12.39 14.21
C VAL A 348 -3.09 -12.55 12.98
N ALA A 349 -2.98 -11.53 12.12
CA ALA A 349 -2.14 -11.56 10.93
C ALA A 349 -0.65 -11.66 11.24
N ASN A 350 -0.22 -11.31 12.45
CA ASN A 350 1.15 -11.45 12.93
C ASN A 350 1.35 -12.73 13.80
N GLY A 351 0.37 -13.64 13.83
CA GLY A 351 0.51 -14.95 14.48
C GLY A 351 0.35 -14.95 16.00
N TRP A 352 -0.21 -13.89 16.59
CA TRP A 352 -0.52 -13.85 18.02
C TRP A 352 -1.77 -14.67 18.34
N LYS A 353 -1.82 -15.25 19.54
CA LYS A 353 -3.08 -15.69 20.12
C LYS A 353 -3.84 -14.48 20.62
N THR A 354 -4.97 -14.14 20.00
CA THR A 354 -5.78 -13.00 20.41
C THR A 354 -6.95 -13.41 21.30
N ILE A 355 -7.31 -12.53 22.22
CA ILE A 355 -8.51 -12.63 23.06
C ILE A 355 -9.21 -11.27 23.00
N THR A 356 -10.37 -11.24 22.37
CA THR A 356 -11.19 -10.04 22.23
C THR A 356 -12.17 -9.93 23.39
N MET A 357 -12.15 -8.81 24.09
CA MET A 357 -12.99 -8.56 25.25
C MET A 357 -13.84 -7.31 25.05
N ASN A 358 -15.13 -7.45 25.32
CA ASN A 358 -16.04 -6.33 25.48
C ASN A 358 -16.30 -6.14 26.98
N TYR A 359 -15.81 -5.07 27.58
CA TYR A 359 -15.96 -4.80 29.00
C TYR A 359 -17.13 -3.85 29.23
N LEU A 360 -18.33 -4.43 29.34
CA LEU A 360 -19.58 -3.67 29.34
C LEU A 360 -19.72 -2.80 30.60
N GLY A 361 -20.16 -1.56 30.40
CA GLY A 361 -20.67 -0.72 31.48
C GLY A 361 -22.06 -1.20 31.89
N ASP A 362 -22.13 -2.33 32.57
CA ASP A 362 -23.37 -3.03 32.94
C ASP A 362 -23.77 -2.82 34.41
N TRP A 363 -23.07 -1.95 35.14
CA TRP A 363 -23.25 -1.77 36.58
C TRP A 363 -23.54 -0.29 36.92
N GLY A 364 -24.83 0.07 37.04
CA GLY A 364 -25.26 1.47 37.23
C GLY A 364 -26.61 1.64 37.92
N LYS A 365 -26.89 2.85 38.42
CA LYS A 365 -27.96 3.10 39.42
C LYS A 365 -29.38 3.23 38.85
N GLN A 366 -29.55 3.65 37.60
CA GLN A 366 -30.82 4.25 37.15
C GLN A 366 -31.81 3.27 36.47
N TYR A 367 -31.36 2.08 36.06
CA TYR A 367 -32.12 1.25 35.12
C TYR A 367 -33.36 0.58 35.72
N ALA A 368 -33.21 -0.04 36.88
CA ALA A 368 -34.30 -0.81 37.46
C ALA A 368 -35.42 0.05 38.04
N VAL A 369 -35.09 1.23 38.57
CA VAL A 369 -36.10 2.18 39.05
C VAL A 369 -36.96 2.67 37.88
N GLY A 370 -36.33 2.97 36.74
CA GLY A 370 -37.04 3.33 35.53
C GLY A 370 -37.93 2.20 35.02
N TYR A 371 -37.41 0.98 34.93
CA TYR A 371 -38.17 -0.14 34.40
C TYR A 371 -39.35 -0.53 35.30
N ASN A 372 -39.22 -0.43 36.62
CA ASN A 372 -40.36 -0.68 37.51
C ASN A 372 -41.50 0.32 37.30
N LYS A 373 -41.21 1.54 36.84
CA LYS A 373 -42.21 2.60 36.62
C LYS A 373 -42.77 2.61 35.19
N TYR A 374 -41.92 2.35 34.20
CA TYR A 374 -42.22 2.54 32.77
C TYR A 374 -42.02 1.29 31.91
N GLY A 375 -41.48 0.24 32.49
CA GLY A 375 -41.18 -1.02 31.80
C GLY A 375 -42.45 -1.71 31.32
N LYS A 376 -42.41 -2.19 30.08
CA LYS A 376 -43.43 -3.01 29.47
C LYS A 376 -42.74 -4.23 28.88
N GLU A 377 -43.21 -5.40 29.25
CA GLU A 377 -42.58 -6.66 28.85
C GLU A 377 -42.69 -6.87 27.33
N ASP A 378 -43.86 -6.64 26.75
CA ASP A 378 -44.09 -6.78 25.30
C ASP A 378 -43.18 -5.87 24.45
N GLU A 379 -42.91 -4.64 24.92
CA GLU A 379 -42.01 -3.70 24.24
C GLU A 379 -40.53 -4.09 24.41
N LEU A 380 -40.16 -4.63 25.59
CA LEU A 380 -38.84 -5.16 25.86
C LEU A 380 -38.52 -6.36 24.96
N GLU A 381 -39.48 -7.26 24.72
CA GLU A 381 -39.30 -8.41 23.82
C GLU A 381 -39.17 -7.98 22.36
N LYS A 382 -39.89 -6.93 21.95
CA LYS A 382 -39.91 -6.46 20.56
C LYS A 382 -38.66 -5.67 20.15
N ASP A 383 -38.26 -4.69 20.95
CA ASP A 383 -37.06 -3.89 20.71
C ASP A 383 -36.43 -3.46 22.05
N PRO A 384 -35.61 -4.34 22.64
CA PRO A 384 -35.08 -4.12 23.98
C PRO A 384 -34.26 -2.85 24.10
N THR A 385 -33.41 -2.55 23.12
CA THR A 385 -32.53 -1.37 23.16
C THR A 385 -33.35 -0.09 23.11
N LYS A 386 -34.36 -0.03 22.25
CA LYS A 386 -35.22 1.15 22.14
C LYS A 386 -36.07 1.33 23.40
N HIS A 387 -36.74 0.28 23.86
CA HIS A 387 -37.61 0.38 25.04
C HIS A 387 -36.81 0.74 26.29
N LEU A 388 -35.65 0.12 26.51
CA LEU A 388 -34.77 0.45 27.63
C LEU A 388 -34.23 1.89 27.54
N TYR A 389 -33.98 2.40 26.33
CA TYR A 389 -33.65 3.81 26.13
C TYR A 389 -34.81 4.75 26.45
N ASP A 390 -36.02 4.43 26.01
CA ASP A 390 -37.22 5.23 26.30
C ASP A 390 -37.47 5.30 27.81
N VAL A 391 -37.34 4.16 28.51
CA VAL A 391 -37.38 4.08 29.97
C VAL A 391 -36.28 4.95 30.60
N TYR A 392 -35.05 4.88 30.09
CA TYR A 392 -33.93 5.70 30.57
C TYR A 392 -34.19 7.20 30.40
N VAL A 393 -34.72 7.63 29.25
CA VAL A 393 -35.03 9.04 28.99
C VAL A 393 -36.11 9.53 29.96
N GLN A 394 -37.19 8.76 30.13
CA GLN A 394 -38.30 9.11 31.00
C GLN A 394 -37.86 9.20 32.48
N ILE A 395 -37.12 8.21 32.98
CA ILE A 395 -36.70 8.21 34.39
C ILE A 395 -35.68 9.32 34.70
N ASN A 396 -34.84 9.71 33.73
CA ASN A 396 -33.93 10.83 33.94
C ASN A 396 -34.67 12.17 33.95
N ALA A 397 -35.68 12.35 33.10
CA ALA A 397 -36.54 13.54 33.14
C ALA A 397 -37.28 13.65 34.48
N ASP A 398 -37.79 12.53 34.99
CA ASP A 398 -38.39 12.51 36.32
C ASP A 398 -37.38 12.83 37.43
N ALA A 399 -36.15 12.29 37.35
CA ALA A 399 -35.13 12.50 38.37
C ALA A 399 -34.67 13.98 38.45
N GLU A 400 -34.76 14.73 37.35
CA GLU A 400 -34.56 16.18 37.36
C GLU A 400 -35.67 16.92 38.12
N ALA A 401 -36.89 16.38 38.12
CA ALA A 401 -38.05 16.95 38.81
C ALA A 401 -38.22 16.44 40.26
N ASP A 402 -37.79 15.22 40.55
CA ASP A 402 -37.95 14.52 41.83
C ASP A 402 -36.63 13.90 42.31
N PRO A 403 -35.94 14.55 43.29
CA PRO A 403 -34.71 14.04 43.87
C PRO A 403 -34.82 12.65 44.53
N THR A 404 -36.01 12.21 44.94
CA THR A 404 -36.18 10.91 45.62
C THR A 404 -35.91 9.72 44.70
N ILE A 405 -35.99 9.92 43.38
CA ILE A 405 -35.63 8.92 42.38
C ILE A 405 -34.15 8.58 42.44
N HIS A 406 -33.28 9.56 42.75
CA HIS A 406 -31.86 9.29 42.98
C HIS A 406 -31.61 8.44 44.23
N ASP A 407 -32.44 8.60 45.27
CA ASP A 407 -32.37 7.77 46.48
C ASP A 407 -32.85 6.34 46.21
N ALA A 408 -33.97 6.18 45.50
CA ALA A 408 -34.46 4.87 45.08
C ALA A 408 -33.43 4.14 44.19
N ALA A 409 -32.79 4.86 43.27
CA ALA A 409 -31.74 4.34 42.40
C ALA A 409 -30.51 3.88 43.19
N ARG A 410 -30.11 4.65 44.22
CA ARG A 410 -29.04 4.26 45.15
C ARG A 410 -29.42 3.02 45.97
N ALA A 411 -30.65 2.95 46.47
CA ALA A 411 -31.13 1.82 47.25
C ALA A 411 -31.17 0.53 46.42
N TYR A 412 -31.68 0.59 45.19
CA TYR A 412 -31.69 -0.57 44.29
C TYR A 412 -30.28 -1.03 43.94
N PHE A 413 -29.37 -0.10 43.66
CA PHE A 413 -27.98 -0.44 43.39
C PHE A 413 -27.32 -1.16 44.57
N LYS A 414 -27.58 -0.69 45.81
CA LYS A 414 -27.11 -1.36 47.01
C LYS A 414 -27.69 -2.78 47.15
N GLN A 415 -28.97 -2.98 46.84
CA GLN A 415 -29.57 -4.33 46.83
C GLN A 415 -28.84 -5.29 45.89
N MET A 416 -28.44 -4.82 44.70
CA MET A 416 -27.62 -5.64 43.78
C MET A 416 -26.24 -5.96 44.35
N GLU A 417 -25.59 -5.01 45.01
CA GLU A 417 -24.28 -5.22 45.67
C GLU A 417 -24.38 -6.19 46.86
N ASP A 418 -25.49 -6.13 47.61
CA ASP A 418 -25.79 -7.01 48.75
C ASP A 418 -26.23 -8.42 48.30
N GLY A 419 -26.41 -8.65 46.99
CA GLY A 419 -26.73 -9.97 46.42
C GLY A 419 -28.22 -10.30 46.37
N ASP A 420 -29.10 -9.29 46.35
CA ASP A 420 -30.55 -9.51 46.24
C ASP A 420 -30.90 -10.16 44.88
N GLU A 421 -31.42 -11.39 44.93
CA GLU A 421 -31.68 -12.18 43.73
C GLU A 421 -32.81 -11.63 42.85
N VAL A 422 -33.77 -10.88 43.40
CA VAL A 422 -34.83 -10.26 42.60
C VAL A 422 -34.22 -9.11 41.79
N ALA A 423 -33.39 -8.29 42.43
CA ALA A 423 -32.69 -7.20 41.75
C ALA A 423 -31.71 -7.72 40.71
N LEU A 424 -30.92 -8.74 41.05
CA LEU A 424 -29.96 -9.38 40.14
C LEU A 424 -30.64 -10.10 38.98
N ALA A 425 -31.81 -10.71 39.17
CA ALA A 425 -32.54 -11.37 38.08
C ALA A 425 -32.96 -10.38 36.99
N LEU A 426 -33.49 -9.22 37.37
CA LEU A 426 -33.88 -8.18 36.42
C LEU A 426 -32.66 -7.61 35.68
N TRP A 427 -31.57 -7.38 36.41
CA TRP A 427 -30.30 -6.93 35.81
C TRP A 427 -29.75 -7.96 34.80
N ARG A 428 -29.68 -9.25 35.17
CA ARG A 428 -29.22 -10.33 34.28
C ARG A 428 -30.03 -10.37 32.99
N LYS A 429 -31.36 -10.25 33.10
CA LYS A 429 -32.25 -10.20 31.94
C LYS A 429 -31.89 -9.05 30.99
N PHE A 430 -31.72 -7.83 31.49
CA PHE A 430 -31.34 -6.69 30.64
C PHE A 430 -29.97 -6.91 29.99
N ARG A 431 -29.00 -7.36 30.78
CA ARG A 431 -27.65 -7.63 30.30
C ARG A 431 -27.65 -8.66 29.16
N ASP A 432 -28.32 -9.79 29.36
CA ASP A 432 -28.30 -10.89 28.39
C ASP A 432 -29.01 -10.50 27.08
N ILE A 433 -30.14 -9.80 27.18
CA ILE A 433 -30.86 -9.30 26.01
C ILE A 433 -30.02 -8.24 25.26
N SER A 434 -29.37 -7.32 25.98
CA SER A 434 -28.47 -6.33 25.37
C SER A 434 -27.30 -7.01 24.66
N ILE A 435 -26.71 -8.07 25.24
CA ILE A 435 -25.61 -8.82 24.61
C ILE A 435 -26.06 -9.47 23.29
N ILE A 436 -27.23 -10.10 23.25
CA ILE A 436 -27.78 -10.71 22.02
C ILE A 436 -27.93 -9.64 20.92
N LYS A 437 -28.50 -8.48 21.26
CA LYS A 437 -28.64 -7.38 20.29
C LYS A 437 -27.28 -6.87 19.83
N TYR A 438 -26.34 -6.64 20.75
CA TYR A 438 -24.98 -6.23 20.41
C TYR A 438 -24.26 -7.22 19.51
N GLN A 439 -24.41 -8.54 19.72
CA GLN A 439 -23.83 -9.55 18.83
C GLN A 439 -24.25 -9.36 17.38
N SER A 440 -25.53 -9.04 17.13
CA SER A 440 -26.02 -8.76 15.77
C SER A 440 -25.40 -7.49 15.16
N THR A 441 -25.33 -6.39 15.92
CA THR A 441 -24.69 -5.14 15.49
C THR A 441 -23.20 -5.32 15.22
N TYR A 442 -22.49 -6.05 16.08
CA TYR A 442 -21.08 -6.35 15.91
C TYR A 442 -20.84 -7.28 14.72
N ALA A 443 -21.68 -8.30 14.52
CA ALA A 443 -21.58 -9.19 13.37
C ALA A 443 -21.75 -8.44 12.04
N ARG A 444 -22.70 -7.49 11.96
CA ARG A 444 -22.84 -6.58 10.80
C ARG A 444 -21.56 -5.78 10.54
N LEU A 445 -20.80 -5.44 11.57
CA LEU A 445 -19.50 -4.78 11.47
C LEU A 445 -18.31 -5.75 11.33
N ASN A 446 -18.51 -7.04 11.03
CA ASN A 446 -17.44 -8.06 11.04
C ASN A 446 -16.63 -8.07 12.35
N VAL A 447 -17.32 -7.92 13.48
CA VAL A 447 -16.75 -7.96 14.82
C VAL A 447 -17.33 -9.15 15.55
N LYS A 448 -16.46 -9.92 16.21
CA LYS A 448 -16.84 -11.00 17.11
C LYS A 448 -15.99 -10.90 18.36
N PHE A 449 -16.63 -10.95 19.52
CA PHE A 449 -15.95 -10.99 20.80
C PHE A 449 -15.85 -12.43 21.33
N ASP A 450 -14.72 -12.77 21.92
CA ASP A 450 -14.52 -14.02 22.65
C ASP A 450 -15.20 -13.95 24.03
N ILE A 451 -15.20 -12.76 24.64
CA ILE A 451 -15.67 -12.54 26.01
C ILE A 451 -16.50 -11.27 26.11
N TYR A 452 -17.73 -11.40 26.59
CA TYR A 452 -18.55 -10.29 27.10
C TYR A 452 -18.39 -10.22 28.62
N SER A 453 -17.44 -9.41 29.06
CA SER A 453 -17.22 -9.09 30.47
C SER A 453 -18.00 -7.83 30.85
N GLY A 454 -17.84 -7.35 32.08
CA GLY A 454 -18.47 -6.11 32.51
C GLY A 454 -18.08 -5.70 33.91
N GLU A 455 -18.40 -4.46 34.23
CA GLU A 455 -18.17 -3.88 35.55
C GLU A 455 -18.79 -4.72 36.68
N SER A 456 -19.92 -5.36 36.42
CA SER A 456 -20.63 -6.24 37.35
C SER A 456 -19.81 -7.44 37.86
N GLN A 457 -18.82 -7.89 37.10
CA GLN A 457 -18.15 -9.17 37.34
C GLN A 457 -16.96 -9.06 38.31
N VAL A 458 -16.54 -7.86 38.68
CA VAL A 458 -15.23 -7.63 39.33
C VAL A 458 -15.31 -7.30 40.82
N ALA A 459 -16.44 -7.56 41.49
CA ALA A 459 -16.62 -7.26 42.93
C ALA A 459 -15.55 -7.92 43.83
N LYS A 460 -15.26 -9.21 43.62
CA LYS A 460 -14.23 -9.93 44.38
C LYS A 460 -12.80 -9.42 44.06
N PRO A 461 -12.40 -9.27 42.78
CA PRO A 461 -11.13 -8.63 42.43
C PRO A 461 -10.95 -7.23 43.02
N MET A 462 -12.02 -6.42 43.10
CA MET A 462 -11.98 -5.08 43.70
C MET A 462 -11.62 -5.10 45.18
N ALA A 463 -12.23 -5.98 45.96
CA ALA A 463 -11.93 -6.12 47.38
C ALA A 463 -10.45 -6.50 47.61
N ARG A 464 -9.92 -7.40 46.76
CA ARG A 464 -8.51 -7.80 46.80
C ARG A 464 -7.57 -6.66 46.38
N ALA A 465 -7.91 -5.91 45.34
CA ALA A 465 -7.15 -4.73 44.91
C ALA A 465 -7.03 -3.70 46.05
N LEU A 466 -8.15 -3.40 46.72
CA LEU A 466 -8.16 -2.46 47.85
C LEU A 466 -7.32 -2.95 49.03
N ALA A 467 -7.38 -4.25 49.35
CA ALA A 467 -6.56 -4.84 50.40
C ALA A 467 -5.05 -4.70 50.11
N LEU A 468 -4.63 -5.02 48.87
CA LEU A 468 -3.23 -4.89 48.44
C LEU A 468 -2.73 -3.45 48.45
N LEU A 469 -3.56 -2.50 48.03
CA LEU A 469 -3.22 -1.08 48.07
C LEU A 469 -2.97 -0.59 49.50
N LYS A 470 -3.76 -1.08 50.47
CA LYS A 470 -3.56 -0.79 51.90
C LYS A 470 -2.32 -1.48 52.46
N GLU A 471 -2.13 -2.77 52.16
CA GLU A 471 -0.97 -3.56 52.60
C GLU A 471 0.36 -2.93 52.17
N LYS A 472 0.41 -2.40 50.93
CA LYS A 472 1.59 -1.75 50.37
C LYS A 472 1.74 -0.29 50.78
N ASN A 473 0.85 0.25 51.63
CA ASN A 473 0.83 1.66 52.05
C ASN A 473 0.80 2.65 50.87
N LEU A 474 0.10 2.31 49.78
CA LEU A 474 0.01 3.14 48.57
C LEU A 474 -1.15 4.15 48.60
N VAL A 475 -2.06 4.01 49.56
CA VAL A 475 -3.22 4.88 49.74
C VAL A 475 -3.13 5.66 51.05
N LYS A 476 -3.62 6.89 51.04
CA LYS A 476 -3.73 7.75 52.22
C LYS A 476 -5.18 8.17 52.46
N ASP A 477 -5.51 8.39 53.73
CA ASP A 477 -6.77 9.01 54.11
C ASP A 477 -6.72 10.50 53.73
N SER A 478 -7.82 10.98 53.15
CA SER A 478 -8.07 12.39 52.87
C SER A 478 -9.54 12.66 53.11
N GLU A 479 -9.83 13.30 54.24
CA GLU A 479 -11.20 13.62 54.66
C GLU A 479 -12.11 12.38 54.69
N GLY A 480 -11.59 11.22 55.13
CA GLY A 480 -12.33 9.97 55.20
C GLY A 480 -12.49 9.23 53.87
N ALA A 481 -12.01 9.78 52.75
CA ALA A 481 -11.85 9.05 51.49
C ALA A 481 -10.42 8.48 51.40
N LEU A 482 -10.26 7.34 50.73
CA LEU A 482 -8.92 6.83 50.40
C LEU A 482 -8.50 7.31 49.02
N ILE A 483 -7.36 7.97 48.97
CA ILE A 483 -6.78 8.52 47.74
C ILE A 483 -5.38 7.96 47.51
N MET A 484 -4.97 7.94 46.25
CA MET A 484 -3.60 7.68 45.84
C MET A 484 -3.00 8.93 45.21
N ASP A 485 -1.87 9.37 45.75
CA ASP A 485 -1.15 10.56 45.28
C ASP A 485 -0.08 10.14 44.27
N LEU A 486 -0.23 10.61 43.03
CA LEU A 486 0.69 10.34 41.92
C LEU A 486 1.34 11.64 41.41
N ASN A 487 1.40 12.68 42.24
CA ASN A 487 2.02 13.97 41.84
C ASN A 487 3.51 13.83 41.52
N GLU A 488 4.24 12.95 42.21
CA GLU A 488 5.64 12.63 41.89
C GLU A 488 5.82 12.11 40.45
N HIS A 489 4.76 11.50 39.90
CA HIS A 489 4.71 11.01 38.52
C HIS A 489 4.01 11.99 37.55
N LYS A 490 3.66 13.19 38.00
CA LYS A 490 2.91 14.21 37.23
C LYS A 490 1.52 13.73 36.78
N LEU A 491 0.87 12.88 37.58
CA LEU A 491 -0.45 12.31 37.29
C LEU A 491 -1.55 12.78 38.25
N GLY A 492 -1.24 13.68 39.19
CA GLY A 492 -2.21 14.21 40.14
C GLY A 492 -2.64 13.18 41.19
N THR A 493 -3.81 13.40 41.78
CA THR A 493 -4.39 12.51 42.80
C THR A 493 -5.61 11.80 42.22
N THR A 494 -5.80 10.53 42.59
CA THR A 494 -7.00 9.76 42.23
C THR A 494 -7.67 9.17 43.46
N VAL A 495 -8.99 9.08 43.43
CA VAL A 495 -9.78 8.54 44.54
C VAL A 495 -9.98 7.04 44.34
N ILE A 496 -9.59 6.26 45.34
CA ILE A 496 -9.68 4.79 45.34
C ILE A 496 -10.97 4.33 46.03
N GLN A 497 -11.32 4.96 47.15
CA GLN A 497 -12.52 4.66 47.93
C GLN A 497 -13.14 5.95 48.45
N LYS A 498 -14.46 6.09 48.35
CA LYS A 498 -15.21 7.22 48.91
C LYS A 498 -15.37 7.12 50.44
N GLN A 499 -15.81 8.21 51.06
CA GLN A 499 -16.16 8.29 52.49
C GLN A 499 -17.21 7.25 52.93
N ASP A 500 -18.17 6.94 52.06
CA ASP A 500 -19.22 5.93 52.30
C ASP A 500 -18.71 4.48 52.15
N GLY A 501 -17.42 4.29 51.90
CA GLY A 501 -16.81 2.99 51.68
C GLY A 501 -17.00 2.44 50.26
N ALA A 502 -17.74 3.12 49.38
CA ALA A 502 -17.96 2.67 48.01
C ALA A 502 -16.67 2.78 47.19
N ALA A 503 -16.28 1.67 46.55
CA ALA A 503 -15.15 1.64 45.63
C ALA A 503 -15.52 2.29 44.29
N LEU A 504 -14.53 2.91 43.62
CA LEU A 504 -14.72 3.66 42.38
C LEU A 504 -14.21 2.91 41.15
N TYR A 505 -14.41 3.52 39.97
CA TYR A 505 -13.92 3.01 38.68
C TYR A 505 -12.43 2.66 38.70
N MET A 506 -11.58 3.45 39.37
CA MET A 506 -10.15 3.14 39.47
C MET A 506 -9.90 1.79 40.16
N THR A 507 -10.51 1.57 41.33
CA THR A 507 -10.40 0.29 42.06
C THR A 507 -11.00 -0.87 41.28
N ARG A 508 -12.08 -0.60 40.53
CA ARG A 508 -12.70 -1.55 39.60
C ARG A 508 -11.71 -2.01 38.53
N ASP A 509 -11.05 -1.07 37.87
CA ASP A 509 -10.14 -1.38 36.76
C ASP A 509 -8.84 -2.02 37.24
N ILE A 510 -8.35 -1.70 38.45
CA ILE A 510 -7.24 -2.42 39.08
C ILE A 510 -7.61 -3.88 39.30
N GLY A 511 -8.79 -4.13 39.89
CA GLY A 511 -9.29 -5.49 40.10
C GLY A 511 -9.47 -6.25 38.78
N ALA A 512 -10.07 -5.61 37.77
CA ALA A 512 -10.25 -6.19 36.45
C ALA A 512 -8.91 -6.55 35.79
N ALA A 513 -7.92 -5.65 35.84
CA ALA A 513 -6.59 -5.90 35.29
C ALA A 513 -5.90 -7.09 35.95
N MET A 514 -5.99 -7.20 37.28
CA MET A 514 -5.45 -8.34 38.03
C MET A 514 -6.11 -9.66 37.62
N GLU A 515 -7.45 -9.70 37.55
CA GLU A 515 -8.19 -10.90 37.14
C GLU A 515 -7.84 -11.32 35.71
N ARG A 516 -7.75 -10.37 34.79
CA ARG A 516 -7.36 -10.63 33.39
C ARG A 516 -5.97 -11.25 33.31
N TYR A 517 -5.01 -10.72 34.08
CA TYR A 517 -3.67 -11.30 34.08
C TYR A 517 -3.68 -12.71 34.67
N GLU A 518 -4.35 -12.93 35.79
CA GLU A 518 -4.47 -14.25 36.42
C GLU A 518 -5.07 -15.29 35.47
N LYS A 519 -6.09 -14.89 34.70
CA LYS A 519 -6.79 -15.79 33.77
C LYS A 519 -6.03 -16.06 32.47
N PHE A 520 -5.36 -15.05 31.91
CA PHE A 520 -4.80 -15.14 30.55
C PHE A 520 -3.29 -15.17 30.49
N GLN A 521 -2.60 -14.75 31.55
CA GLN A 521 -1.14 -14.62 31.59
C GLN A 521 -0.59 -13.93 30.34
N PHE A 522 -1.22 -12.81 29.97
CA PHE A 522 -1.00 -12.16 28.67
C PHE A 522 0.43 -11.61 28.51
N ASP A 523 0.87 -11.53 27.26
CA ASP A 523 2.10 -10.85 26.83
C ASP A 523 1.86 -9.40 26.45
N SER A 524 0.61 -9.05 26.11
CA SER A 524 0.17 -7.69 25.85
C SER A 524 -1.32 -7.55 26.23
N MET A 525 -1.66 -6.45 26.91
CA MET A 525 -3.05 -6.07 27.18
C MET A 525 -3.30 -4.70 26.58
N ILE A 526 -4.21 -4.63 25.61
CA ILE A 526 -4.50 -3.41 24.86
C ILE A 526 -5.86 -2.88 25.27
N TYR A 527 -5.89 -1.63 25.71
CA TYR A 527 -7.11 -0.89 26.04
C TYR A 527 -7.40 0.11 24.94
N VAL A 528 -8.51 -0.06 24.21
CA VAL A 528 -8.92 0.84 23.12
C VAL A 528 -10.00 1.80 23.63
N VAL A 529 -9.54 2.87 24.28
CA VAL A 529 -10.40 3.83 25.01
C VAL A 529 -10.16 5.24 24.49
N ALA A 530 -11.23 6.05 24.38
CA ALA A 530 -11.14 7.42 23.88
C ALA A 530 -10.12 8.28 24.65
N SER A 531 -9.54 9.28 23.97
CA SER A 531 -8.52 10.19 24.54
C SER A 531 -8.98 10.98 25.76
N GLN A 532 -10.29 11.11 25.99
CA GLN A 532 -10.84 11.68 27.22
C GLN A 532 -10.42 10.91 28.49
N GLN A 533 -10.03 9.65 28.36
CA GLN A 533 -9.60 8.79 29.47
C GLN A 533 -8.07 8.61 29.53
N ASP A 534 -7.30 9.43 28.80
CA ASP A 534 -5.83 9.37 28.81
C ASP A 534 -5.24 9.47 30.23
N LEU A 535 -5.77 10.37 31.07
CA LEU A 535 -5.30 10.52 32.45
C LEU A 535 -5.63 9.28 33.29
N HIS A 536 -6.86 8.77 33.17
CA HIS A 536 -7.33 7.60 33.92
C HIS A 536 -6.46 6.37 33.64
N LEU A 537 -6.17 6.06 32.37
CA LEU A 537 -5.36 4.88 32.02
C LEU A 537 -3.89 5.05 32.40
N LYS A 538 -3.34 6.28 32.30
CA LYS A 538 -1.99 6.55 32.79
C LYS A 538 -1.88 6.36 34.31
N GLN A 539 -2.90 6.81 35.06
CA GLN A 539 -2.99 6.57 36.49
C GLN A 539 -3.09 5.07 36.78
N LEU A 540 -4.01 4.35 36.13
CA LEU A 540 -4.18 2.91 36.29
C LEU A 540 -2.86 2.14 36.09
N PHE A 541 -2.17 2.37 34.97
CA PHE A 541 -0.93 1.64 34.67
C PHE A 541 0.18 1.98 35.68
N LYS A 542 0.28 3.25 36.09
CA LYS A 542 1.24 3.65 37.13
C LYS A 542 0.91 3.01 38.48
N ILE A 543 -0.36 2.90 38.83
CA ILE A 543 -0.78 2.23 40.07
C ILE A 543 -0.40 0.74 40.03
N LEU A 544 -0.67 0.05 38.92
CA LEU A 544 -0.29 -1.35 38.75
C LEU A 544 1.24 -1.56 38.87
N GLU A 545 2.03 -0.64 38.29
CA GLU A 545 3.50 -0.62 38.43
C GLU A 545 3.92 -0.44 39.90
N LEU A 546 3.33 0.54 40.61
CA LEU A 546 3.63 0.81 42.03
C LEU A 546 3.16 -0.32 42.96
N MET A 547 2.13 -1.07 42.56
CA MET A 547 1.73 -2.31 43.24
C MET A 547 2.76 -3.44 43.06
N GLY A 548 3.77 -3.28 42.19
CA GLY A 548 4.84 -4.24 41.95
C GLY A 548 4.48 -5.32 40.93
N PHE A 549 3.56 -5.03 40.01
CA PHE A 549 3.20 -5.96 38.95
C PHE A 549 4.09 -5.76 37.72
N ASP A 550 5.00 -6.70 37.45
CA ASP A 550 5.90 -6.66 36.28
C ASP A 550 5.13 -6.61 34.94
N TRP A 551 3.95 -7.22 34.90
CA TRP A 551 3.08 -7.22 33.73
C TRP A 551 2.38 -5.88 33.47
N ALA A 552 2.48 -4.90 34.38
CA ALA A 552 1.95 -3.55 34.12
C ALA A 552 2.60 -2.91 32.88
N ALA A 553 3.87 -3.20 32.61
CA ALA A 553 4.59 -2.75 31.41
C ALA A 553 4.06 -3.36 30.10
N LYS A 554 3.25 -4.44 30.20
CA LYS A 554 2.58 -5.08 29.05
C LYS A 554 1.23 -4.45 28.73
N CYS A 555 0.73 -3.54 29.57
CA CYS A 555 -0.53 -2.82 29.35
C CYS A 555 -0.30 -1.59 28.46
N THR A 556 -1.08 -1.46 27.39
CA THR A 556 -0.99 -0.35 26.44
C THR A 556 -2.35 0.31 26.25
N HIS A 557 -2.37 1.64 26.28
CA HIS A 557 -3.55 2.43 25.92
C HIS A 557 -3.45 2.87 24.47
N ILE A 558 -4.37 2.40 23.63
CA ILE A 558 -4.55 2.90 22.28
C ILE A 558 -5.73 3.86 22.27
N ASN A 559 -5.41 5.15 22.33
CA ASN A 559 -6.41 6.21 22.33
C ASN A 559 -6.86 6.61 20.93
N PHE A 560 -7.97 7.35 20.88
CA PHE A 560 -8.53 7.95 19.66
C PHE A 560 -9.27 9.26 19.98
N GLY A 561 -9.42 10.12 18.98
CA GLY A 561 -10.12 11.40 19.07
C GLY A 561 -11.64 11.23 19.10
N LEU A 562 -12.37 12.30 19.40
CA LEU A 562 -13.82 12.30 19.53
C LEU A 562 -14.52 12.57 18.20
N VAL A 563 -15.77 12.09 18.11
CA VAL A 563 -16.71 12.50 17.07
C VAL A 563 -17.55 13.66 17.63
N SER A 564 -17.41 14.82 17.01
CA SER A 564 -18.13 16.04 17.36
C SER A 564 -19.44 16.17 16.56
N GLY A 565 -20.33 17.08 16.98
CA GLY A 565 -21.60 17.35 16.29
C GLY A 565 -22.82 16.57 16.81
N MET A 566 -22.63 15.61 17.72
CA MET A 566 -23.72 14.82 18.33
C MET A 566 -23.88 15.11 19.82
N SER A 567 -25.13 15.24 20.29
CA SER A 567 -25.44 15.39 21.71
C SER A 567 -26.78 14.76 22.07
N THR A 568 -26.76 13.81 23.00
CA THR A 568 -27.97 13.19 23.56
C THR A 568 -28.84 14.23 24.29
N ARG A 569 -28.22 15.19 24.99
CA ARG A 569 -28.94 16.25 25.72
C ARG A 569 -29.61 17.28 24.81
N LYS A 570 -29.11 17.45 23.58
CA LYS A 570 -29.68 18.37 22.58
C LYS A 570 -30.57 17.67 21.55
N GLY A 571 -30.77 16.35 21.67
CA GLY A 571 -31.55 15.56 20.71
C GLY A 571 -30.88 15.37 19.34
N THR A 572 -29.61 15.74 19.17
CA THR A 572 -28.86 15.61 17.90
C THR A 572 -28.01 14.34 17.84
N ALA A 573 -28.24 13.38 18.75
CA ALA A 573 -27.53 12.12 18.75
C ALA A 573 -27.99 11.26 17.57
N VAL A 574 -27.03 10.85 16.72
CA VAL A 574 -27.28 9.90 15.63
C VAL A 574 -26.84 8.51 16.11
N PHE A 575 -27.75 7.55 16.03
CA PHE A 575 -27.48 6.17 16.43
C PHE A 575 -26.74 5.42 15.31
N LEU A 576 -25.91 4.45 15.68
CA LEU A 576 -25.15 3.67 14.71
C LEU A 576 -26.08 2.91 13.75
N GLU A 577 -27.16 2.32 14.24
CA GLU A 577 -28.12 1.62 13.37
C GLU A 577 -28.70 2.54 12.30
N GLN A 578 -29.03 3.78 12.67
CA GLN A 578 -29.49 4.79 11.72
C GLN A 578 -28.40 5.14 10.69
N ILE A 579 -27.15 5.33 11.13
CA ILE A 579 -26.03 5.60 10.22
C ILE A 579 -25.88 4.48 9.20
N LEU A 580 -25.89 3.24 9.66
CA LEU A 580 -25.73 2.07 8.79
C LEU A 580 -26.91 1.94 7.81
N GLU A 581 -28.15 2.14 8.28
CA GLU A 581 -29.33 2.00 7.43
C GLU A 581 -29.47 3.12 6.40
N GLU A 582 -29.22 4.37 6.77
CA GLU A 582 -29.23 5.49 5.83
C GLU A 582 -28.10 5.36 4.80
N THR A 583 -26.91 4.93 5.24
CA THR A 583 -25.80 4.73 4.29
C THR A 583 -26.08 3.56 3.36
N LYS A 584 -26.63 2.44 3.85
CA LYS A 584 -27.09 1.32 3.02
C LYS A 584 -28.09 1.80 1.97
N THR A 585 -29.11 2.55 2.37
CA THR A 585 -30.14 3.09 1.47
C THR A 585 -29.50 3.96 0.38
N ALA A 586 -28.64 4.91 0.76
CA ALA A 586 -27.94 5.77 -0.19
C ALA A 586 -27.07 4.96 -1.18
N MET A 587 -26.35 3.94 -0.70
CA MET A 587 -25.54 3.08 -1.58
C MET A 587 -26.41 2.24 -2.52
N HIS A 588 -27.55 1.76 -2.05
CA HIS A 588 -28.49 0.99 -2.86
C HIS A 588 -29.03 1.83 -4.04
N GLU A 589 -29.40 3.09 -3.78
CA GLU A 589 -29.82 4.04 -4.82
C GLU A 589 -28.73 4.28 -5.87
N VAL A 590 -27.46 4.38 -5.44
CA VAL A 590 -26.32 4.51 -6.36
C VAL A 590 -26.16 3.27 -7.23
N MET A 591 -26.27 2.07 -6.66
CA MET A 591 -26.15 0.82 -7.41
C MET A 591 -27.23 0.68 -8.49
N GLN A 592 -28.47 1.12 -8.22
CA GLN A 592 -29.60 1.04 -9.15
C GLN A 592 -29.38 1.87 -10.43
N LYS A 593 -28.48 2.88 -10.42
CA LYS A 593 -28.18 3.70 -11.60
C LYS A 593 -27.54 2.91 -12.75
N ASN A 594 -26.98 1.72 -12.49
CA ASN A 594 -26.42 0.84 -13.51
C ASN A 594 -27.23 -0.47 -13.62
N GLU A 595 -28.39 -0.39 -14.26
CA GLU A 595 -29.35 -1.49 -14.40
C GLU A 595 -28.71 -2.81 -14.86
N LYS A 596 -27.76 -2.75 -15.81
CA LYS A 596 -27.09 -3.94 -16.36
C LYS A 596 -26.19 -4.64 -15.35
N LYS A 597 -25.53 -3.89 -14.47
CA LYS A 597 -24.67 -4.46 -13.42
C LYS A 597 -25.50 -4.88 -12.22
N TYR A 598 -26.50 -4.07 -11.86
CA TYR A 598 -27.45 -4.37 -10.80
C TYR A 598 -28.17 -5.71 -11.01
N ALA A 599 -28.60 -6.00 -12.24
CA ALA A 599 -29.24 -7.28 -12.59
C ALA A 599 -28.35 -8.52 -12.41
N GLN A 600 -27.04 -8.36 -12.22
CA GLN A 600 -26.09 -9.46 -11.99
C GLN A 600 -25.83 -9.72 -10.50
N ILE A 601 -26.47 -8.94 -9.61
CA ILE A 601 -26.33 -9.03 -8.17
C ILE A 601 -27.49 -9.86 -7.64
N GLU A 602 -27.18 -11.00 -7.02
CA GLU A 602 -28.19 -11.93 -6.48
C GLU A 602 -28.92 -11.34 -5.28
N ASP A 603 -28.18 -10.67 -4.39
CA ASP A 603 -28.71 -10.00 -3.21
C ASP A 603 -28.23 -8.53 -3.13
N PRO A 604 -28.94 -7.62 -3.82
CA PRO A 604 -28.56 -6.21 -3.84
C PRO A 604 -28.59 -5.53 -2.46
N ASP A 605 -29.46 -5.99 -1.56
CA ASP A 605 -29.64 -5.41 -0.23
C ASP A 605 -28.41 -5.66 0.66
N THR A 606 -27.91 -6.91 0.67
CA THR A 606 -26.67 -7.27 1.35
C THR A 606 -25.45 -6.56 0.76
N VAL A 607 -25.37 -6.45 -0.57
CA VAL A 607 -24.26 -5.74 -1.24
C VAL A 607 -24.28 -4.25 -0.87
N ALA A 608 -25.45 -3.60 -0.89
CA ALA A 608 -25.59 -2.21 -0.48
C ALA A 608 -25.16 -1.98 0.98
N ASP A 609 -25.50 -2.91 1.87
CA ASP A 609 -25.09 -2.85 3.27
C ASP A 609 -23.56 -2.92 3.41
N ILE A 610 -22.91 -3.86 2.71
CA ILE A 610 -21.45 -4.01 2.71
C ILE A 610 -20.76 -2.74 2.18
N ILE A 611 -21.28 -2.13 1.12
CA ILE A 611 -20.74 -0.87 0.57
C ILE A 611 -20.90 0.25 1.60
N GLY A 612 -22.07 0.36 2.24
CA GLY A 612 -22.35 1.38 3.24
C GLY A 612 -21.44 1.26 4.47
N ILE A 613 -21.28 0.05 4.99
CA ILE A 613 -20.33 -0.25 6.08
C ILE A 613 -18.90 0.12 5.68
N SER A 614 -18.53 -0.13 4.42
CA SER A 614 -17.21 0.24 3.90
C SER A 614 -17.01 1.75 3.90
N ALA A 615 -18.01 2.53 3.48
CA ALA A 615 -17.97 3.98 3.53
C ALA A 615 -17.75 4.49 4.98
N VAL A 616 -18.55 3.97 5.92
CA VAL A 616 -18.52 4.36 7.33
C VAL A 616 -17.17 4.04 8.00
N LYS A 617 -16.60 2.87 7.72
CA LYS A 617 -15.31 2.46 8.31
C LYS A 617 -14.13 3.20 7.72
N VAL A 618 -14.08 3.32 6.39
CA VAL A 618 -12.93 3.92 5.70
C VAL A 618 -12.83 5.41 6.02
N GLN A 619 -13.95 6.13 6.11
CA GLN A 619 -13.89 7.55 6.48
C GLN A 619 -13.31 7.78 7.88
N ASP A 620 -13.58 6.91 8.86
CA ASP A 620 -13.03 7.04 10.21
C ASP A 620 -11.53 6.70 10.20
N MET A 621 -11.20 5.61 9.52
CA MET A 621 -9.85 5.04 9.49
C MET A 621 -8.88 5.75 8.56
N ALA A 622 -9.34 6.63 7.66
CA ALA A 622 -8.48 7.34 6.72
C ALA A 622 -7.53 8.33 7.41
N ALA A 623 -7.92 8.86 8.58
CA ALA A 623 -7.09 9.76 9.37
C ALA A 623 -6.43 9.04 10.56
N ARG A 624 -5.35 9.62 11.09
CA ARG A 624 -4.75 9.14 12.34
C ARG A 624 -5.78 9.11 13.45
N ARG A 625 -5.81 8.03 14.23
CA ARG A 625 -6.85 7.77 15.25
C ARG A 625 -7.02 8.91 16.25
N ILE A 626 -5.95 9.62 16.60
CA ILE A 626 -5.94 10.71 17.60
C ILE A 626 -6.72 11.96 17.13
N ARG A 627 -6.99 12.10 15.83
CA ARG A 627 -7.72 13.26 15.32
C ARG A 627 -9.19 13.16 15.70
N ASN A 628 -9.74 14.30 16.12
CA ASN A 628 -11.18 14.51 16.21
C ASN A 628 -11.74 14.76 14.80
N TYR A 629 -13.03 14.48 14.60
CA TYR A 629 -13.74 14.89 13.39
C TYR A 629 -15.20 15.23 13.70
N ASP A 630 -15.77 16.11 12.89
CA ASP A 630 -17.21 16.42 12.95
C ASP A 630 -17.99 15.41 12.12
N PHE A 631 -19.09 14.89 12.69
CA PHE A 631 -19.99 14.00 11.97
C PHE A 631 -20.60 14.73 10.76
N ASP A 632 -20.56 14.09 9.59
CA ASP A 632 -21.05 14.64 8.33
C ASP A 632 -21.63 13.51 7.45
N TRP A 633 -22.92 13.60 7.16
CA TRP A 633 -23.63 12.66 6.29
C TRP A 633 -23.08 12.63 4.87
N ASN A 634 -22.65 13.78 4.33
CA ASN A 634 -22.13 13.85 2.96
C ASN A 634 -20.84 13.03 2.82
N ARG A 635 -20.02 12.97 3.87
CA ARG A 635 -18.82 12.12 3.89
C ARG A 635 -19.17 10.64 3.90
N MET A 636 -20.25 10.25 4.58
CA MET A 636 -20.71 8.85 4.65
C MET A 636 -21.34 8.40 3.33
N PHE A 637 -22.03 9.31 2.62
CA PHE A 637 -22.72 9.00 1.36
C PHE A 637 -21.86 9.19 0.11
N SER A 638 -20.61 9.66 0.24
CA SER A 638 -19.74 9.87 -0.91
C SER A 638 -19.29 8.54 -1.52
N PHE A 639 -19.59 8.36 -2.81
CA PHE A 639 -19.10 7.25 -3.63
C PHE A 639 -17.81 7.61 -4.38
N GLU A 640 -17.55 8.91 -4.57
CA GLU A 640 -16.43 9.42 -5.36
C GLU A 640 -15.24 9.81 -4.47
N GLY A 641 -14.03 9.65 -5.01
CA GLY A 641 -12.76 9.92 -4.31
C GLY A 641 -12.29 8.75 -3.44
N ASP A 642 -11.37 9.04 -2.52
CA ASP A 642 -10.77 8.07 -1.60
C ASP A 642 -11.78 7.64 -0.52
N THR A 643 -12.72 6.78 -0.90
CA THR A 643 -13.82 6.29 -0.07
C THR A 643 -13.84 4.76 0.02
N GLY A 644 -14.60 4.23 0.98
CA GLY A 644 -14.84 2.78 1.07
C GLY A 644 -15.47 2.17 -0.18
N PRO A 645 -16.50 2.79 -0.79
CA PRO A 645 -17.05 2.36 -2.06
C PRO A 645 -16.02 2.30 -3.19
N TYR A 646 -15.06 3.22 -3.24
CA TYR A 646 -13.98 3.17 -4.24
C TYR A 646 -13.09 1.92 -4.09
N LEU A 647 -12.72 1.54 -2.86
CA LEU A 647 -11.97 0.30 -2.62
C LEU A 647 -12.77 -0.94 -3.03
N GLN A 648 -14.07 -0.96 -2.73
CA GLN A 648 -14.97 -2.04 -3.18
C GLN A 648 -15.02 -2.12 -4.71
N TYR A 649 -15.11 -0.97 -5.37
CA TYR A 649 -15.16 -0.89 -6.84
C TYR A 649 -13.86 -1.39 -7.47
N ALA A 650 -12.71 -0.99 -6.94
CA ALA A 650 -11.41 -1.47 -7.40
C ALA A 650 -11.30 -3.01 -7.27
N HIS A 651 -11.70 -3.56 -6.12
CA HIS A 651 -11.71 -5.01 -5.90
C HIS A 651 -12.69 -5.74 -6.84
N ALA A 652 -13.93 -5.27 -6.95
CA ALA A 652 -14.96 -5.87 -7.83
C ALA A 652 -14.57 -5.79 -9.31
N ARG A 653 -13.88 -4.72 -9.73
CA ARG A 653 -13.34 -4.58 -11.10
C ARG A 653 -12.27 -5.61 -11.40
N LEU A 654 -11.35 -5.87 -10.46
CA LEU A 654 -10.36 -6.95 -10.59
C LEU A 654 -11.04 -8.33 -10.68
N CYS A 655 -12.07 -8.59 -9.85
CA CYS A 655 -12.88 -9.80 -9.97
C CYS A 655 -13.56 -9.91 -11.35
N SER A 656 -14.01 -8.78 -11.91
CA SER A 656 -14.63 -8.76 -13.23
C SER A 656 -13.66 -9.10 -14.36
N ILE A 657 -12.38 -8.72 -14.25
CA ILE A 657 -11.37 -9.06 -15.27
C ILE A 657 -11.12 -10.56 -15.28
N GLU A 658 -10.96 -11.15 -14.10
CA GLU A 658 -10.82 -12.60 -13.93
C GLU A 658 -11.99 -13.34 -14.60
N ARG A 659 -13.24 -12.97 -14.24
CA ARG A 659 -14.44 -13.56 -14.83
C ARG A 659 -14.56 -13.37 -16.34
N ASN A 660 -14.27 -12.17 -16.85
CA ASN A 660 -14.45 -11.84 -18.26
C ASN A 660 -13.31 -12.37 -19.14
N SER A 661 -12.15 -12.71 -18.54
CA SER A 661 -10.99 -13.21 -19.29
C SER A 661 -11.23 -14.56 -19.96
N ALA A 662 -12.07 -15.40 -19.34
CA ALA A 662 -12.21 -16.82 -19.67
C ALA A 662 -10.86 -17.59 -19.66
N ILE A 663 -9.83 -17.04 -19.02
CA ILE A 663 -8.51 -17.65 -18.85
C ILE A 663 -8.41 -18.12 -17.39
N PRO A 664 -8.07 -19.40 -17.13
CA PRO A 664 -7.83 -19.84 -15.76
C PRO A 664 -6.57 -19.16 -15.21
N ILE A 665 -6.56 -18.88 -13.90
CA ILE A 665 -5.35 -18.41 -13.22
C ILE A 665 -4.27 -19.49 -13.35
N ASN A 666 -3.17 -19.15 -14.03
CA ASN A 666 -2.01 -20.02 -14.24
C ASN A 666 -0.86 -19.55 -13.33
N PRO A 667 -0.56 -20.25 -12.22
CA PRO A 667 0.57 -19.91 -11.35
C PRO A 667 1.93 -20.00 -12.04
N ASP A 668 2.03 -20.81 -13.10
CA ASP A 668 3.25 -21.03 -13.89
C ASP A 668 3.33 -20.12 -15.13
N ALA A 669 2.55 -19.03 -15.15
CA ALA A 669 2.59 -18.07 -16.25
C ALA A 669 3.99 -17.49 -16.47
N ASP A 670 4.30 -17.10 -17.71
CA ASP A 670 5.59 -16.50 -18.06
C ASP A 670 5.66 -15.03 -17.59
N VAL A 671 5.91 -14.85 -16.30
CA VAL A 671 5.95 -13.53 -15.64
C VAL A 671 7.16 -12.68 -16.03
N ALA A 672 8.08 -13.22 -16.83
CA ALA A 672 9.16 -12.44 -17.44
C ALA A 672 8.63 -11.50 -18.54
N LEU A 673 7.40 -11.72 -19.03
CA LEU A 673 6.73 -10.85 -19.99
C LEU A 673 6.22 -9.53 -19.36
N LEU A 674 6.16 -9.45 -18.03
CA LEU A 674 5.75 -8.25 -17.28
C LEU A 674 6.92 -7.27 -17.20
N THR A 675 7.12 -6.52 -18.28
CA THR A 675 8.29 -5.63 -18.46
C THR A 675 7.90 -4.16 -18.52
N GLU A 676 6.61 -3.86 -18.56
CA GLU A 676 6.10 -2.51 -18.63
C GLU A 676 6.26 -1.80 -17.27
N PRO A 677 6.59 -0.50 -17.23
CA PRO A 677 6.77 0.23 -15.97
C PRO A 677 5.57 0.16 -15.04
N ALA A 678 4.34 0.18 -15.58
CA ALA A 678 3.12 0.04 -14.80
C ALA A 678 2.95 -1.36 -14.17
N ALA A 679 3.50 -2.40 -14.81
CA ALA A 679 3.51 -3.75 -14.24
C ALA A 679 4.54 -3.86 -13.10
N GLU A 680 5.75 -3.32 -13.31
CA GLU A 680 6.80 -3.27 -12.28
C GLU A 680 6.35 -2.47 -11.05
N GLU A 681 5.69 -1.32 -11.26
CA GLU A 681 5.15 -0.49 -10.18
C GLU A 681 4.07 -1.25 -9.39
N LEU A 682 3.15 -1.93 -10.07
CA LEU A 682 2.10 -2.72 -9.42
C LEU A 682 2.69 -3.89 -8.60
N ILE A 683 3.64 -4.64 -9.15
CA ILE A 683 4.31 -5.72 -8.44
C ILE A 683 5.08 -5.20 -7.22
N THR A 684 5.76 -4.07 -7.37
CA THR A 684 6.49 -3.44 -6.26
C THR A 684 5.54 -2.99 -5.15
N MET A 685 4.38 -2.41 -5.50
CA MET A 685 3.34 -2.03 -4.53
C MET A 685 2.78 -3.25 -3.78
N ILE A 686 2.56 -4.37 -4.47
CA ILE A 686 2.13 -5.63 -3.87
C ILE A 686 3.19 -6.18 -2.91
N ALA A 687 4.47 -6.15 -3.31
CA ALA A 687 5.59 -6.68 -2.53
C ALA A 687 5.78 -5.97 -1.18
N GLN A 688 5.27 -4.75 -1.02
CA GLN A 688 5.35 -3.98 0.23
C GLN A 688 4.32 -4.38 1.30
N TYR A 689 3.31 -5.18 0.94
CA TYR A 689 2.24 -5.53 1.88
C TYR A 689 2.73 -6.28 3.15
N PRO A 690 3.62 -7.28 3.06
CA PRO A 690 4.13 -7.97 4.26
C PRO A 690 4.87 -7.04 5.22
N ASP A 691 5.63 -6.06 4.71
CA ASP A 691 6.34 -5.08 5.54
C ASP A 691 5.37 -4.19 6.32
N LEU A 692 4.29 -3.74 5.64
CA LEU A 692 3.22 -2.99 6.28
C LEU A 692 2.60 -3.81 7.43
N VAL A 693 2.17 -5.04 7.17
CA VAL A 693 1.51 -5.90 8.18
C VAL A 693 2.41 -6.14 9.39
N LYS A 694 3.69 -6.40 9.16
CA LYS A 694 4.71 -6.65 10.20
C LYS A 694 4.99 -5.43 11.08
N ALA A 695 4.85 -4.22 10.54
CA ALA A 695 5.09 -2.98 11.29
C ALA A 695 3.91 -2.55 12.17
N LEU A 696 2.68 -3.00 11.86
CA LEU A 696 1.46 -2.53 12.51
C LEU A 696 1.35 -2.84 14.02
N PRO A 697 1.82 -3.98 14.58
CA PRO A 697 1.74 -4.22 16.02
C PRO A 697 2.44 -3.13 16.85
N ALA A 698 3.54 -2.57 16.35
CA ALA A 698 4.28 -1.50 17.02
C ALA A 698 3.63 -0.11 16.86
N SER A 699 2.89 0.10 15.76
CA SER A 699 2.19 1.36 15.47
C SER A 699 0.84 1.08 14.80
N PRO A 700 -0.19 0.72 15.60
CA PRO A 700 -1.49 0.31 15.08
C PRO A 700 -2.31 1.53 14.65
N GLU A 701 -2.01 2.05 13.46
CA GLU A 701 -2.71 3.16 12.82
C GLU A 701 -3.45 2.63 11.57
N PRO A 702 -4.79 2.51 11.60
CA PRO A 702 -5.58 2.03 10.46
C PRO A 702 -5.32 2.81 9.16
N CYS A 703 -5.04 4.11 9.27
CA CYS A 703 -4.79 5.00 8.13
C CYS A 703 -3.61 4.56 7.26
N ASN A 704 -2.64 3.83 7.84
CA ASN A 704 -1.51 3.30 7.07
C ASN A 704 -1.99 2.21 6.08
N VAL A 705 -2.93 1.36 6.50
CA VAL A 705 -3.53 0.33 5.65
C VAL A 705 -4.49 0.92 4.64
N VAL A 706 -5.29 1.90 5.04
CA VAL A 706 -6.19 2.64 4.13
C VAL A 706 -5.39 3.35 3.04
N THR A 707 -4.30 4.05 3.41
CA THR A 707 -3.41 4.72 2.45
C THR A 707 -2.76 3.72 1.50
N TYR A 708 -2.32 2.56 2.00
CA TYR A 708 -1.80 1.48 1.16
C TYR A 708 -2.85 0.97 0.17
N ALA A 709 -4.07 0.71 0.63
CA ALA A 709 -5.16 0.19 -0.19
C ALA A 709 -5.56 1.17 -1.30
N PHE A 710 -5.61 2.48 -1.02
CA PHE A 710 -5.84 3.49 -2.05
C PHE A 710 -4.71 3.57 -3.06
N LYS A 711 -3.44 3.59 -2.60
CA LYS A 711 -2.28 3.58 -3.50
C LYS A 711 -2.31 2.38 -4.45
N LEU A 712 -2.56 1.18 -3.91
CA LEU A 712 -2.70 -0.03 -4.70
C LEU A 712 -3.86 0.08 -5.70
N SER A 713 -5.01 0.59 -5.28
CA SER A 713 -6.20 0.75 -6.15
C SER A 713 -5.96 1.77 -7.28
N HIS A 714 -5.24 2.86 -7.00
CA HIS A 714 -4.83 3.84 -8.01
C HIS A 714 -3.84 3.25 -9.02
N ILE A 715 -2.81 2.54 -8.56
CA ILE A 715 -1.83 1.89 -9.43
C ILE A 715 -2.52 0.82 -10.29
N VAL A 716 -3.44 0.03 -9.73
CA VAL A 716 -4.28 -0.90 -10.49
C VAL A 716 -5.07 -0.16 -11.57
N SER A 717 -5.70 0.97 -11.22
CA SER A 717 -6.51 1.74 -12.18
C SER A 717 -5.66 2.23 -13.36
N ILE A 718 -4.46 2.75 -13.09
CA ILE A 718 -3.49 3.19 -14.12
C ILE A 718 -3.04 1.99 -14.97
N ALA A 719 -2.66 0.88 -14.34
CA ALA A 719 -2.24 -0.32 -15.07
C ALA A 719 -3.33 -0.81 -16.02
N LEU A 720 -4.60 -0.76 -15.61
CA LEU A 720 -5.74 -1.20 -16.42
C LEU A 720 -6.01 -0.36 -17.67
N GLU A 721 -5.49 0.87 -17.76
CA GLU A 721 -5.59 1.69 -18.96
C GLU A 721 -4.68 1.17 -20.08
N GLY A 722 -3.49 0.66 -19.72
CA GLY A 722 -2.45 0.26 -20.66
C GLY A 722 -2.22 -1.26 -20.81
N LEU A 723 -2.50 -2.05 -19.76
CA LEU A 723 -2.12 -3.46 -19.69
C LEU A 723 -3.35 -4.37 -19.79
N TRP A 724 -3.84 -4.52 -21.01
CA TRP A 724 -5.05 -5.31 -21.28
C TRP A 724 -4.78 -6.81 -21.10
N VAL A 725 -5.74 -7.54 -20.52
CA VAL A 725 -5.72 -9.02 -20.49
C VAL A 725 -6.42 -9.57 -21.73
N MET A 726 -7.58 -9.00 -22.07
CA MET A 726 -8.38 -9.44 -23.22
C MET A 726 -7.74 -9.07 -24.54
N GLY A 727 -7.84 -9.98 -25.51
CA GLY A 727 -7.35 -9.77 -26.88
C GLY A 727 -5.83 -9.76 -27.03
N GLN A 728 -5.09 -10.18 -25.99
CA GLN A 728 -3.63 -10.35 -26.06
C GLN A 728 -3.23 -11.77 -26.45
N GLU A 729 -1.96 -11.94 -26.81
CA GLU A 729 -1.35 -13.26 -26.97
C GLU A 729 -1.41 -14.05 -25.66
N LYS A 730 -1.64 -15.36 -25.76
CA LYS A 730 -2.03 -16.22 -24.62
C LYS A 730 -1.06 -16.11 -23.44
N LYS A 731 0.25 -16.19 -23.69
CA LYS A 731 1.25 -16.13 -22.61
C LYS A 731 1.26 -14.79 -21.88
N LEU A 732 1.16 -13.69 -22.63
CA LEU A 732 1.09 -12.35 -22.06
C LEU A 732 -0.23 -12.14 -21.28
N ALA A 733 -1.34 -12.63 -21.80
CA ALA A 733 -2.64 -12.57 -21.13
C ALA A 733 -2.62 -13.32 -19.79
N GLU A 734 -2.06 -14.53 -19.75
CA GLU A 734 -1.88 -15.32 -18.52
C GLU A 734 -0.99 -14.59 -17.50
N ALA A 735 0.14 -14.02 -17.94
CA ALA A 735 1.05 -13.28 -17.05
C ALA A 735 0.38 -12.03 -16.44
N ARG A 736 -0.31 -11.22 -17.25
CA ARG A 736 -1.03 -10.03 -16.78
C ARG A 736 -2.20 -10.41 -15.87
N LEU A 737 -2.92 -11.48 -16.19
CA LEU A 737 -4.01 -11.96 -15.35
C LEU A 737 -3.51 -12.43 -13.99
N LEU A 738 -2.40 -13.17 -13.92
CA LEU A 738 -1.79 -13.57 -12.65
C LEU A 738 -1.39 -12.36 -11.79
N MET A 739 -0.84 -11.31 -12.41
CA MET A 739 -0.52 -10.06 -11.72
C MET A 739 -1.76 -9.35 -11.17
N TYR A 740 -2.83 -9.21 -11.96
CA TYR A 740 -4.09 -8.61 -11.49
C TYR A 740 -4.79 -9.45 -10.43
N TRP A 741 -4.70 -10.77 -10.53
CA TRP A 741 -5.18 -11.68 -9.50
C TRP A 741 -4.42 -11.50 -8.19
N ALA A 742 -3.08 -11.38 -8.25
CA ALA A 742 -2.27 -11.08 -7.07
C ALA A 742 -2.61 -9.72 -6.45
N ALA A 743 -2.86 -8.69 -7.28
CA ALA A 743 -3.35 -7.40 -6.82
C ALA A 743 -4.72 -7.51 -6.12
N ARG A 744 -5.63 -8.32 -6.66
CA ARG A 744 -6.97 -8.59 -6.09
C ARG A 744 -6.86 -9.22 -4.72
N ILE A 745 -6.07 -10.28 -4.59
CA ILE A 745 -5.83 -10.97 -3.32
C ILE A 745 -5.25 -10.00 -2.28
N THR A 746 -4.23 -9.24 -2.67
CA THR A 746 -3.55 -8.30 -1.77
C THR A 746 -4.46 -7.17 -1.31
N LEU A 747 -5.23 -6.57 -2.22
CA LEU A 747 -6.24 -5.56 -1.89
C LEU A 747 -7.32 -6.13 -0.97
N GLY A 748 -7.82 -7.34 -1.27
CA GLY A 748 -8.78 -8.04 -0.43
C GLY A 748 -8.25 -8.30 0.98
N ASN A 749 -6.99 -8.69 1.12
CA ASN A 749 -6.34 -8.89 2.42
C ASN A 749 -6.21 -7.57 3.19
N ALA A 750 -5.78 -6.48 2.53
CA ALA A 750 -5.71 -5.14 3.13
C ALA A 750 -7.09 -4.66 3.62
N MET A 751 -8.14 -4.88 2.82
CA MET A 751 -9.54 -4.56 3.16
C MET A 751 -10.04 -5.39 4.35
N ARG A 752 -9.77 -6.71 4.39
CA ARG A 752 -10.14 -7.57 5.52
C ARG A 752 -9.39 -7.18 6.80
N LEU A 753 -8.14 -6.74 6.70
CA LEU A 753 -7.35 -6.30 7.84
C LEU A 753 -8.01 -5.12 8.59
N ILE A 754 -8.58 -4.16 7.84
CA ILE A 754 -9.41 -3.07 8.40
C ILE A 754 -10.88 -3.44 8.64
N GLY A 755 -11.21 -4.73 8.52
CA GLY A 755 -12.53 -5.29 8.85
C GLY A 755 -13.60 -5.12 7.77
N LEU A 756 -13.24 -4.82 6.53
CA LEU A 756 -14.19 -4.78 5.40
C LEU A 756 -14.46 -6.18 4.85
N THR A 757 -15.56 -6.32 4.13
CA THR A 757 -15.89 -7.50 3.32
C THR A 757 -15.66 -7.17 1.85
N PRO A 758 -14.60 -7.65 1.18
CA PRO A 758 -14.37 -7.37 -0.24
C PRO A 758 -15.45 -7.98 -1.12
N LEU A 759 -16.10 -7.18 -1.96
CA LEU A 759 -17.17 -7.60 -2.87
C LEU A 759 -16.63 -8.07 -4.22
N GLU A 760 -17.23 -9.12 -4.78
CA GLU A 760 -16.92 -9.57 -6.13
C GLU A 760 -17.71 -8.86 -7.22
N ARG A 761 -18.89 -8.32 -6.88
CA ARG A 761 -19.79 -7.53 -7.71
C ARG A 761 -20.39 -6.42 -6.86
N MET A 762 -20.60 -5.26 -7.47
CA MET A 762 -21.31 -4.12 -6.89
C MET A 762 -21.92 -3.26 -7.99
#